data_AF-A0A231R4I3-F1
#
_entry.id   AF-A0A231R4I3-F1
#
_cell.length_a   1.000
_cell.length_b   1.000
_cell.length_c   1.000
_cell.angle_alpha   90.00
_cell.angle_beta   90.00
_cell.angle_gamma   90.00
#
_symmetry.space_group_name_H-M   'P 1'
#
loop_
_entity.id
_entity.type
_entity.pdbx_description
1 polymer ?
#
loop_
_entity_poly.entity_id
_entity_poly.type
_entity_poly.pdbx_seq_one_letter_code
_entity_poly.pdbx_strand_id
1 'polypeptide(L)'
;MKYAHSRTDPATRQLLPKDQWHALSDHLYGTAEKAERFAGYFQSGSIGKILGYSHDYGKNSSDFQTRLEGSSQRVDHKTAGALLVHKKYPFPYGLIMAYAVYGHHRGLPNYISYGNRIGLEEILRTNEFAVIDNEQPVLPELSTASQLSRSSNPGLSISLWIRMLYSALIDADYTDTANFYQDDTSMHKKTPSIKELDALFQSKLAELLDKPLVNQVSEARRYVLQSCLQAAIGPKGIYILEAPTGSGKTFASLAFALKHALQHEMRRIIVALPFTSITEQTADIFRGVFGHDAVLEHHSNVAYRQDQEMEFDPKQFASENWSASLIVTTNVQLFESLFSSKPSKARKLHHLAGSVIILDEAQALPSGLLLPSLAALKCLCADYGVTVLLCTATQPALKPEWIDHAAITKIIENPMKLYNKLKRVNVSVIGKKSDSDLIELLMSHQRVMCIVNSRKKAQRLFRHMPETEGVFHLSALMCPEHRSRKLKTIKNMPKDRRCIVIATSLVEASVDLDFPVLYREIAGIESINQAAGRCNREGELESGEVYLFEFPDSLAKPSWFSDKAKLSKLVLRNHPDPLNPEAVRSYFELFFDFERTRLDRYNILQELNEGAAQCSFQFQDITRKFKFIKEETTSVVIPYDSYAIEQLRQAQQSLFPGTFGRRLQRYTVSLHPKEVEQLQRMGRLGTIANTMYYLSSPEGEVSEHIGDIYGDEIGLYLQKDGDNVFGITLHVSGDYALFTRPEMKGERVSYDVMTPSAARGVLEAILWKPAIKWVVDRITVLNPIEFESIRRNEVGSKVPPRIVSAAMGGASVDLHQYPSEDRQQRSSLVLRNVAYIIDAHFEMNSDVIGETDTPEKFYNMFLRRARRGQCFHHPYLGCREFAARFELIEDDAQRPVSHYAHIHEMDLGWMLKDIEYKEQRSKDKLVYAVQPQFFRSTMRQGIIEVPREVFI
;
A
#
# COMPACT_ATOMS: atom_id res chain seq x y z
N MET A 1 -49.11 11.84 11.36
CA MET A 1 -47.76 12.42 11.27
C MET A 1 -46.76 11.28 11.08
N LYS A 2 -45.83 11.42 10.14
CA LYS A 2 -44.79 10.40 9.83
C LYS A 2 -43.43 10.97 10.20
N TYR A 3 -42.49 10.12 10.56
CA TYR A 3 -41.19 10.53 11.09
C TYR A 3 -40.03 10.03 10.23
N ALA A 4 -38.98 10.84 10.14
CA ALA A 4 -37.72 10.49 9.48
C ALA A 4 -36.73 9.79 10.44
N HIS A 5 -36.72 10.23 11.71
CA HIS A 5 -35.80 9.75 12.74
C HIS A 5 -36.51 9.68 14.10
N SER A 6 -36.23 8.64 14.87
CA SER A 6 -36.63 8.54 16.28
C SER A 6 -35.53 9.11 17.18
N ARG A 7 -35.93 9.66 18.33
CA ARG A 7 -34.99 10.17 19.36
C ARG A 7 -34.95 9.18 20.51
N THR A 8 -33.76 8.88 21.03
CA THR A 8 -33.57 8.06 22.23
C THR A 8 -32.97 8.88 23.35
N ASP A 9 -33.34 8.58 24.58
CA ASP A 9 -32.71 9.14 25.77
C ASP A 9 -31.22 8.76 25.79
N PRO A 10 -30.29 9.72 25.91
CA PRO A 10 -28.86 9.43 25.86
C PRO A 10 -28.36 8.50 26.98
N ALA A 11 -28.99 8.56 28.16
CA ALA A 11 -28.59 7.80 29.34
C ALA A 11 -29.25 6.41 29.39
N THR A 12 -30.54 6.32 29.06
CA THR A 12 -31.32 5.07 29.17
C THR A 12 -31.46 4.33 27.84
N ARG A 13 -31.17 4.99 26.72
CA ARG A 13 -31.38 4.52 25.33
C ARG A 13 -32.82 4.12 25.00
N GLN A 14 -33.78 4.47 25.85
CA GLN A 14 -35.20 4.27 25.57
C GLN A 14 -35.69 5.29 24.54
N LEU A 15 -36.67 4.91 23.72
CA LEU A 15 -37.31 5.83 22.77
C LEU A 15 -38.02 6.96 23.51
N LEU A 16 -37.74 8.19 23.12
CA LEU A 16 -38.45 9.37 23.63
C LEU A 16 -39.85 9.45 23.01
N PRO A 17 -40.76 10.24 23.60
CA PRO A 17 -42.08 10.53 23.04
C PRO A 17 -42.03 10.99 21.57
N LYS A 18 -43.04 10.60 20.77
CA LYS A 18 -43.08 10.82 19.31
C LYS A 18 -43.13 12.30 18.89
N ASP A 19 -43.62 13.18 19.76
CA ASP A 19 -43.57 14.64 19.57
C ASP A 19 -42.13 15.21 19.59
N GLN A 20 -41.16 14.44 20.08
CA GLN A 20 -39.74 14.77 20.04
C GLN A 20 -39.00 14.05 18.89
N TRP A 21 -39.71 13.37 17.99
CA TRP A 21 -39.14 12.71 16.83
C TRP A 21 -39.07 13.69 15.65
N HIS A 22 -38.13 13.46 14.73
CA HIS A 22 -37.97 14.34 13.58
C HIS A 22 -39.07 14.04 12.56
N ALA A 23 -40.00 14.98 12.35
CA ALA A 23 -41.06 14.82 11.35
C ALA A 23 -40.46 14.69 9.94
N LEU A 24 -41.03 13.80 9.13
CA LEU A 24 -40.53 13.52 7.78
C LEU A 24 -40.62 14.76 6.88
N SER A 25 -41.70 15.54 6.99
CA SER A 25 -41.87 16.79 6.22
C SER A 25 -40.75 17.79 6.51
N ASP A 26 -40.41 17.96 7.78
CA ASP A 26 -39.47 18.97 8.25
C ASP A 26 -38.05 18.59 7.84
N HIS A 27 -37.71 17.29 7.97
CA HIS A 27 -36.44 16.75 7.51
C HIS A 27 -36.25 16.89 5.99
N LEU A 28 -37.27 16.54 5.20
CA LEU A 28 -37.22 16.68 3.74
C LEU A 28 -37.06 18.15 3.33
N TYR A 29 -37.77 19.07 4.01
CA TYR A 29 -37.65 20.51 3.78
C TYR A 29 -36.27 21.05 4.17
N GLY A 30 -35.79 20.74 5.38
CA GLY A 30 -34.51 21.19 5.91
C GLY A 30 -33.32 20.65 5.11
N THR A 31 -33.43 19.42 4.59
CA THR A 31 -32.47 18.84 3.66
C THR A 31 -32.54 19.51 2.28
N ALA A 32 -33.74 19.78 1.76
CA ALA A 32 -33.93 20.45 0.47
C ALA A 32 -33.32 21.86 0.44
N GLU A 33 -33.53 22.68 1.48
CA GLU A 33 -32.93 24.03 1.56
C GLU A 33 -31.40 23.98 1.59
N LYS A 34 -30.82 23.07 2.39
CA LYS A 34 -29.36 22.90 2.47
C LYS A 34 -28.79 22.41 1.14
N ALA A 35 -29.41 21.40 0.53
CA ALA A 35 -28.98 20.84 -0.75
C ALA A 35 -29.12 21.86 -1.91
N GLU A 36 -30.19 22.66 -1.93
CA GLU A 36 -30.37 23.78 -2.87
C GLU A 36 -29.23 24.79 -2.74
N ARG A 37 -28.91 25.21 -1.51
CA ARG A 37 -27.81 26.15 -1.25
C ARG A 37 -26.47 25.58 -1.68
N PHE A 38 -26.19 24.32 -1.35
CA PHE A 38 -24.94 23.66 -1.71
C PHE A 38 -24.78 23.48 -3.22
N ALA A 39 -25.84 23.05 -3.91
CA ALA A 39 -25.85 22.87 -5.35
C ALA A 39 -25.91 24.19 -6.13
N GLY A 40 -26.41 25.26 -5.52
CA GLY A 40 -26.45 26.60 -6.10
C GLY A 40 -25.07 27.15 -6.48
N TYR A 41 -24.01 26.78 -5.74
CA TYR A 41 -22.64 27.19 -6.05
C TYR A 41 -22.08 26.66 -7.38
N PHE A 42 -22.73 25.65 -7.97
CA PHE A 42 -22.42 25.13 -9.30
C PHE A 42 -23.70 25.07 -10.16
N GLN A 43 -24.56 26.07 -10.01
CA GLN A 43 -25.74 26.31 -10.86
C GLN A 43 -26.71 25.13 -10.94
N SER A 44 -26.78 24.32 -9.88
CA SER A 44 -27.64 23.13 -9.81
C SER A 44 -28.59 23.17 -8.61
N GLY A 45 -28.88 24.36 -8.09
CA GLY A 45 -29.72 24.56 -6.89
C GLY A 45 -31.11 23.94 -7.00
N SER A 46 -31.78 24.10 -8.14
CA SER A 46 -33.10 23.51 -8.40
C SER A 46 -33.08 21.98 -8.28
N ILE A 47 -32.06 21.33 -8.84
CA ILE A 47 -31.86 19.87 -8.72
C ILE A 47 -31.52 19.49 -7.29
N GLY A 48 -30.64 20.24 -6.61
CA GLY A 48 -30.35 20.04 -5.19
C GLY A 48 -31.61 20.04 -4.32
N LYS A 49 -32.52 20.99 -4.57
CA LYS A 49 -33.82 21.08 -3.89
C LYS A 49 -34.69 19.84 -4.13
N ILE A 50 -34.79 19.39 -5.39
CA ILE A 50 -35.54 18.18 -5.76
C ILE A 50 -34.96 16.95 -5.05
N LEU A 51 -33.63 16.82 -5.02
CA LEU A 51 -32.94 15.72 -4.34
C LEU A 51 -33.30 15.69 -2.84
N GLY A 52 -33.24 16.83 -2.15
CA GLY A 52 -33.59 16.88 -0.73
C GLY A 52 -35.04 16.49 -0.44
N TYR A 53 -36.01 16.92 -1.25
CA TYR A 53 -37.41 16.54 -1.07
C TYR A 53 -37.71 15.07 -1.37
N SER A 54 -36.89 14.42 -2.20
CA SER A 54 -37.17 13.07 -2.70
C SER A 54 -36.38 11.97 -2.01
N HIS A 55 -35.21 12.27 -1.43
CA HIS A 55 -34.24 11.24 -1.04
C HIS A 55 -34.77 10.19 -0.08
N ASP A 56 -35.58 10.62 0.89
CA ASP A 56 -36.13 9.82 1.97
C ASP A 56 -37.63 9.58 1.86
N TYR A 57 -38.22 9.80 0.68
CA TYR A 57 -39.66 9.62 0.46
C TYR A 57 -40.16 8.22 0.87
N GLY A 58 -39.35 7.17 0.72
CA GLY A 58 -39.76 5.81 1.10
C GLY A 58 -39.84 5.57 2.61
N LYS A 59 -39.41 6.52 3.45
CA LYS A 59 -39.70 6.50 4.90
C LYS A 59 -41.21 6.64 5.18
N ASN A 60 -42.01 7.03 4.19
CA ASN A 60 -43.48 7.04 4.23
C ASN A 60 -44.13 5.65 4.02
N SER A 61 -43.40 4.56 4.27
CA SER A 61 -43.90 3.17 4.22
C SER A 61 -44.22 2.65 5.63
N SER A 62 -45.20 1.73 5.75
CA SER A 62 -45.64 1.15 7.03
C SER A 62 -44.47 0.48 7.73
N ASP A 63 -43.71 -0.27 6.95
CA ASP A 63 -42.59 -1.06 7.41
C ASP A 63 -41.49 -0.15 7.99
N PHE A 64 -41.25 1.01 7.37
CA PHE A 64 -40.25 1.96 7.89
C PHE A 64 -40.70 2.63 9.19
N GLN A 65 -41.98 3.00 9.32
CA GLN A 65 -42.48 3.58 10.57
C GLN A 65 -42.42 2.56 11.72
N THR A 66 -42.74 1.29 11.45
CA THR A 66 -42.59 0.19 12.42
C THR A 66 -41.10 -0.06 12.78
N ARG A 67 -40.17 0.15 11.83
CA ARG A 67 -38.73 0.10 12.10
C ARG A 67 -38.27 1.18 13.09
N LEU A 68 -38.81 2.40 13.00
CA LEU A 68 -38.49 3.47 13.96
C LEU A 68 -38.93 3.16 15.39
N GLU A 69 -39.95 2.30 15.54
CA GLU A 69 -40.48 1.81 16.83
C GLU A 69 -39.71 0.61 17.41
N GLY A 70 -38.62 0.18 16.75
CA GLY A 70 -37.71 -0.86 17.26
C GLY A 70 -37.74 -2.19 16.51
N SER A 71 -38.47 -2.32 15.40
CA SER A 71 -38.41 -3.51 14.56
C SER A 71 -37.02 -3.71 13.93
N SER A 72 -36.53 -4.95 13.96
CA SER A 72 -35.25 -5.35 13.35
C SER A 72 -35.34 -5.58 11.83
N GLN A 73 -36.53 -5.50 11.25
CA GLN A 73 -36.75 -5.70 9.82
C GLN A 73 -35.97 -4.68 8.98
N ARG A 74 -35.28 -5.17 7.94
CA ARG A 74 -34.63 -4.32 6.94
C ARG A 74 -35.69 -3.80 5.97
N VAL A 75 -35.74 -2.49 5.81
CA VAL A 75 -36.69 -1.79 4.93
C VAL A 75 -35.89 -0.99 3.90
N ASP A 76 -36.29 -1.07 2.64
CA ASP A 76 -35.66 -0.34 1.54
C ASP A 76 -36.36 1.00 1.31
N HIS A 77 -35.93 2.06 1.98
CA HIS A 77 -36.60 3.36 1.91
C HIS A 77 -36.09 4.29 0.79
N LYS A 78 -34.98 3.94 0.15
CA LYS A 78 -34.29 4.76 -0.88
C LYS A 78 -34.86 4.57 -2.29
N THR A 79 -35.41 3.41 -2.59
CA THR A 79 -35.88 3.05 -3.95
C THR A 79 -37.09 3.91 -4.35
N ALA A 80 -37.97 4.23 -3.41
CA ALA A 80 -39.15 5.07 -3.64
C ALA A 80 -38.79 6.45 -4.20
N GLY A 81 -37.83 7.13 -3.55
CA GLY A 81 -37.37 8.45 -3.96
C GLY A 81 -36.71 8.42 -5.34
N ALA A 82 -35.91 7.39 -5.61
CA ALA A 82 -35.25 7.23 -6.91
C ALA A 82 -36.25 6.99 -8.04
N LEU A 83 -37.26 6.15 -7.82
CA LEU A 83 -38.36 5.93 -8.77
C LEU A 83 -39.18 7.20 -9.00
N LEU A 84 -39.45 7.97 -7.94
CA LEU A 84 -40.22 9.20 -8.01
C LEU A 84 -39.56 10.22 -8.96
N VAL A 85 -38.27 10.50 -8.76
CA VAL A 85 -37.54 11.44 -9.64
C VAL A 85 -37.33 10.89 -11.04
N HIS A 86 -37.11 9.57 -11.19
CA HIS A 86 -36.92 8.93 -12.49
C HIS A 86 -38.18 8.98 -13.36
N LYS A 87 -39.36 8.80 -12.77
CA LYS A 87 -40.65 8.86 -13.49
C LYS A 87 -41.11 10.30 -13.75
N LYS A 88 -40.86 11.21 -12.81
CA LYS A 88 -41.36 12.61 -12.89
C LYS A 88 -40.57 13.47 -13.87
N TYR A 89 -39.25 13.29 -13.97
CA TYR A 89 -38.37 14.17 -14.76
C TYR A 89 -37.82 13.47 -16.00
N PRO A 90 -37.67 14.19 -17.13
CA PRO A 90 -37.21 13.60 -18.38
C PRO A 90 -35.76 13.13 -18.31
N PHE A 91 -35.41 12.19 -19.19
CA PHE A 91 -34.02 11.83 -19.45
C PHE A 91 -33.23 13.04 -19.98
N PRO A 92 -31.96 13.26 -19.55
CA PRO A 92 -31.19 12.45 -18.60
C PRO A 92 -31.41 12.80 -17.11
N TYR A 93 -32.08 13.90 -16.80
CA TYR A 93 -32.17 14.46 -15.45
C TYR A 93 -32.81 13.50 -14.43
N GLY A 94 -33.89 12.80 -14.80
CA GLY A 94 -34.54 11.82 -13.92
C GLY A 94 -33.59 10.70 -13.48
N LEU A 95 -32.76 10.18 -14.40
CA LEU A 95 -31.78 9.14 -14.10
C LEU A 95 -30.60 9.67 -13.27
N ILE A 96 -30.11 10.87 -13.59
CA ILE A 96 -29.05 11.56 -12.83
C ILE A 96 -29.46 11.73 -11.36
N MET A 97 -30.69 12.19 -11.11
CA MET A 97 -31.21 12.33 -9.76
C MET A 97 -31.41 10.98 -9.07
N ALA A 98 -31.88 9.96 -9.81
CA ALA A 98 -32.07 8.62 -9.27
C ALA A 98 -30.77 8.00 -8.74
N TYR A 99 -29.62 8.25 -9.39
CA TYR A 99 -28.31 7.83 -8.85
C TYR A 99 -28.02 8.42 -7.48
N ALA A 100 -28.16 9.74 -7.35
CA ALA A 100 -27.86 10.46 -6.11
C ALA A 100 -28.82 10.05 -4.99
N VAL A 101 -30.13 9.99 -5.28
CA VAL A 101 -31.15 9.54 -4.33
C VAL A 101 -30.91 8.10 -3.92
N TYR A 102 -30.76 7.15 -4.84
CA TYR A 102 -30.58 5.76 -4.46
C TYR A 102 -29.28 5.52 -3.66
N GLY A 103 -28.24 6.32 -3.93
CA GLY A 103 -26.92 6.16 -3.32
C GLY A 103 -26.75 6.77 -1.93
N HIS A 104 -27.66 7.59 -1.41
CA HIS A 104 -27.39 8.51 -0.29
C HIS A 104 -26.84 7.84 0.99
N HIS A 105 -27.23 6.61 1.32
CA HIS A 105 -26.66 5.88 2.47
C HIS A 105 -25.54 4.88 2.17
N ARG A 106 -25.61 4.17 1.04
CA ARG A 106 -24.71 3.03 0.75
C ARG A 106 -23.63 3.31 -0.30
N GLY A 107 -23.72 4.47 -0.95
CA GLY A 107 -22.85 4.83 -2.06
C GLY A 107 -23.54 4.79 -3.41
N LEU A 108 -22.98 5.54 -4.36
CA LEU A 108 -23.42 5.54 -5.74
C LEU A 108 -23.35 4.11 -6.34
N PRO A 109 -24.46 3.61 -6.94
CA PRO A 109 -24.51 2.26 -7.50
C PRO A 109 -23.82 2.17 -8.86
N ASN A 110 -23.58 0.94 -9.31
CA ASN A 110 -23.37 0.65 -10.73
C ASN A 110 -24.71 0.75 -11.49
N TYR A 111 -24.68 1.13 -12.76
CA TYR A 111 -25.89 1.13 -13.59
C TYR A 111 -26.37 -0.30 -13.87
N ILE A 112 -25.45 -1.16 -14.32
CA ILE A 112 -25.75 -2.51 -14.81
C ILE A 112 -25.48 -3.51 -13.68
N SER A 113 -26.32 -4.54 -13.59
CA SER A 113 -26.14 -5.66 -12.66
C SER A 113 -24.89 -6.48 -13.01
N TYR A 114 -24.14 -6.92 -12.00
CA TYR A 114 -23.00 -7.81 -12.19
C TYR A 114 -22.94 -8.88 -11.09
N GLY A 115 -23.02 -10.15 -11.48
CA GLY A 115 -23.14 -11.27 -10.55
C GLY A 115 -24.35 -11.08 -9.63
N ASN A 116 -24.14 -11.20 -8.32
CA ASN A 116 -25.21 -11.04 -7.30
C ASN A 116 -25.50 -9.57 -6.94
N ARG A 117 -24.90 -8.58 -7.62
CA ARG A 117 -25.13 -7.16 -7.35
C ARG A 117 -26.11 -6.58 -8.36
N ILE A 118 -27.26 -6.15 -7.87
CA ILE A 118 -28.32 -5.51 -8.67
C ILE A 118 -27.90 -4.07 -8.99
N GLY A 119 -27.90 -3.72 -10.27
CA GLY A 119 -27.62 -2.39 -10.79
C GLY A 119 -28.85 -1.48 -10.75
N LEU A 120 -28.62 -0.16 -10.85
CA LEU A 120 -29.69 0.85 -10.79
C LEU A 120 -30.76 0.63 -11.87
N GLU A 121 -30.38 0.20 -13.07
CA GLU A 121 -31.32 -0.09 -14.16
C GLU A 121 -32.38 -1.11 -13.75
N GLU A 122 -31.95 -2.23 -13.17
CA GLU A 122 -32.85 -3.28 -12.73
C GLU A 122 -33.74 -2.78 -11.59
N ILE A 123 -33.17 -2.04 -10.62
CA ILE A 123 -33.91 -1.45 -9.50
C ILE A 123 -35.04 -0.53 -9.99
N LEU A 124 -34.76 0.29 -11.01
CA LEU A 124 -35.74 1.23 -11.56
C LEU A 124 -36.82 0.54 -12.40
N ARG A 125 -36.52 -0.64 -12.97
CA ARG A 125 -37.45 -1.40 -13.83
C ARG A 125 -38.37 -2.35 -13.05
N THR A 126 -37.85 -3.05 -12.03
CA THR A 126 -38.52 -4.20 -11.42
C THR A 126 -39.24 -3.92 -10.11
N ASN A 127 -39.01 -2.76 -9.49
CA ASN A 127 -39.60 -2.45 -8.19
C ASN A 127 -40.91 -1.67 -8.31
N GLU A 128 -41.96 -2.21 -7.70
CA GLU A 128 -43.14 -1.47 -7.28
C GLU A 128 -42.99 -1.12 -5.80
N PHE A 129 -43.03 0.17 -5.46
CA PHE A 129 -42.87 0.64 -4.09
C PHE A 129 -44.24 0.99 -3.49
N ALA A 130 -44.62 0.34 -2.39
CA ALA A 130 -45.87 0.60 -1.68
C ALA A 130 -45.69 1.66 -0.57
N VAL A 131 -46.41 2.77 -0.67
CA VAL A 131 -46.48 3.84 0.36
C VAL A 131 -47.79 3.76 1.14
N ILE A 132 -47.80 4.23 2.40
CA ILE A 132 -49.02 4.24 3.25
C ILE A 132 -50.03 5.27 2.77
N ASP A 133 -49.55 6.47 2.43
CA ASP A 133 -50.33 7.61 1.95
C ASP A 133 -49.76 8.00 0.57
N ASN A 134 -50.58 7.97 -0.49
CA ASN A 134 -50.17 8.30 -1.87
C ASN A 134 -49.84 9.79 -2.08
N GLU A 135 -49.74 10.58 -1.02
CA GLU A 135 -49.33 11.99 -1.09
C GLU A 135 -47.82 12.06 -1.35
N GLN A 136 -47.47 12.17 -2.64
CA GLN A 136 -46.11 12.44 -3.07
C GLN A 136 -45.67 13.83 -2.61
N PRO A 137 -44.39 14.03 -2.24
CA PRO A 137 -43.86 15.36 -1.98
C PRO A 137 -44.04 16.22 -3.24
N VAL A 138 -44.43 17.47 -3.03
CA VAL A 138 -44.57 18.44 -4.12
C VAL A 138 -43.17 18.80 -4.64
N LEU A 139 -42.67 18.04 -5.60
CA LEU A 139 -41.37 18.32 -6.21
C LEU A 139 -41.48 19.52 -7.18
N PRO A 140 -40.57 20.50 -7.11
CA PRO A 140 -40.61 21.70 -7.94
C PRO A 140 -40.38 21.40 -9.42
N GLU A 141 -40.80 22.30 -10.31
CA GLU A 141 -40.45 22.19 -11.73
C GLU A 141 -38.93 22.33 -11.94
N LEU A 142 -38.43 21.66 -12.98
CA LEU A 142 -37.03 21.73 -13.34
C LEU A 142 -36.75 23.05 -14.07
N SER A 143 -36.33 24.08 -13.35
CA SER A 143 -35.76 25.28 -13.97
C SER A 143 -34.39 24.91 -14.55
N THR A 144 -34.31 24.75 -15.87
CA THR A 144 -33.08 24.33 -16.57
C THR A 144 -32.07 25.47 -16.58
N ALA A 145 -30.82 25.18 -16.18
CA ALA A 145 -29.58 25.71 -16.76
C ALA A 145 -28.34 25.23 -15.97
N SER A 146 -27.99 23.95 -16.08
CA SER A 146 -26.60 23.54 -15.83
C SER A 146 -25.98 23.19 -17.17
N GLN A 147 -25.47 24.21 -17.87
CA GLN A 147 -24.71 23.96 -19.09
C GLN A 147 -23.33 23.44 -18.68
N LEU A 148 -23.19 22.12 -18.64
CA LEU A 148 -21.86 21.50 -18.62
C LEU A 148 -21.12 21.97 -19.88
N SER A 149 -19.92 22.49 -19.68
CA SER A 149 -19.05 22.96 -20.75
C SER A 149 -18.75 21.82 -21.71
N ARG A 150 -18.56 22.16 -22.99
CA ARG A 150 -18.11 21.18 -23.98
C ARG A 150 -16.76 20.60 -23.54
N SER A 151 -16.66 19.28 -23.65
CA SER A 151 -15.50 18.52 -23.20
C SER A 151 -15.26 17.36 -24.15
N SER A 152 -13.99 17.07 -24.44
CA SER A 152 -13.60 15.79 -25.06
C SER A 152 -13.91 14.57 -24.19
N ASN A 153 -14.24 14.78 -22.91
CA ASN A 153 -14.67 13.74 -21.97
C ASN A 153 -16.08 14.05 -21.42
N PRO A 154 -17.15 13.91 -22.23
CA PRO A 154 -18.51 14.19 -21.80
C PRO A 154 -18.97 13.26 -20.67
N GLY A 155 -18.56 11.99 -20.70
CA GLY A 155 -18.88 11.01 -19.67
C GLY A 155 -18.35 11.40 -18.30
N LEU A 156 -17.09 11.85 -18.24
CA LEU A 156 -16.50 12.37 -17.01
C LEU A 156 -17.30 13.56 -16.47
N SER A 157 -17.66 14.49 -17.35
CA SER A 157 -18.36 15.73 -16.96
C SER A 157 -19.71 15.41 -16.30
N ILE A 158 -20.51 14.53 -16.90
CA ILE A 158 -21.79 14.07 -16.35
C ILE A 158 -21.58 13.26 -15.05
N SER A 159 -20.58 12.36 -15.04
CA SER A 159 -20.29 11.51 -13.87
C SER A 159 -19.86 12.32 -12.63
N LEU A 160 -19.11 13.41 -12.85
CA LEU A 160 -18.68 14.32 -11.80
C LEU A 160 -19.85 15.18 -11.33
N TRP A 161 -20.73 15.59 -12.24
CA TRP A 161 -21.95 16.30 -11.88
C TRP A 161 -22.87 15.47 -10.97
N ILE A 162 -23.07 14.19 -11.29
CA ILE A 162 -23.78 13.24 -10.42
C ILE A 162 -23.11 13.18 -9.04
N ARG A 163 -21.76 13.16 -8.96
CA ARG A 163 -21.03 13.15 -7.68
C ARG A 163 -21.16 14.44 -6.90
N MET A 164 -21.19 15.59 -7.56
CA MET A 164 -21.34 16.89 -6.94
C MET A 164 -22.74 17.07 -6.36
N LEU A 165 -23.77 16.64 -7.10
CA LEU A 165 -25.15 16.56 -6.62
C LEU A 165 -25.31 15.58 -5.46
N TYR A 166 -24.76 14.38 -5.60
CA TYR A 166 -24.72 13.35 -4.56
C TYR A 166 -24.04 13.85 -3.28
N SER A 167 -22.90 14.53 -3.43
CA SER A 167 -22.15 15.16 -2.34
C SER A 167 -22.98 16.20 -1.60
N ALA A 168 -23.65 17.09 -2.34
CA ALA A 168 -24.53 18.12 -1.77
C ALA A 168 -25.72 17.51 -1.00
N LEU A 169 -26.33 16.45 -1.55
CA LEU A 169 -27.44 15.75 -0.90
C LEU A 169 -27.00 15.08 0.42
N ILE A 170 -25.91 14.31 0.40
CA ILE A 170 -25.42 13.63 1.61
C ILE A 170 -25.07 14.65 2.69
N ASP A 171 -24.34 15.70 2.33
CA ASP A 171 -23.94 16.67 3.34
C ASP A 171 -25.14 17.44 3.91
N ALA A 172 -26.16 17.70 3.07
CA ALA A 172 -27.42 18.29 3.53
C ALA A 172 -28.16 17.37 4.51
N ASP A 173 -28.34 16.10 4.18
CA ASP A 173 -29.00 15.08 5.03
C ASP A 173 -28.28 14.92 6.39
N TYR A 174 -26.96 14.76 6.35
CA TYR A 174 -26.16 14.65 7.58
C TYR A 174 -26.19 15.93 8.43
N THR A 175 -26.13 17.10 7.81
CA THR A 175 -26.16 18.38 8.54
C THR A 175 -27.53 18.65 9.13
N ASP A 176 -28.60 18.32 8.39
CA ASP A 176 -29.97 18.44 8.89
C ASP A 176 -30.23 17.52 10.08
N THR A 177 -29.84 16.25 9.95
CA THR A 177 -29.90 15.27 11.04
C THR A 177 -29.09 15.75 12.24
N ALA A 178 -27.85 16.22 12.04
CA ALA A 178 -27.01 16.71 13.13
C ALA A 178 -27.63 17.91 13.88
N ASN A 179 -28.18 18.88 13.13
CA ASN A 179 -28.84 20.05 13.71
C ASN A 179 -30.07 19.67 14.55
N PHE A 180 -30.79 18.60 14.19
CA PHE A 180 -31.93 18.13 14.96
C PHE A 180 -31.56 17.52 16.31
N TYR A 181 -30.38 16.88 16.41
CA TYR A 181 -29.92 16.24 17.65
C TYR A 181 -29.11 17.17 18.58
N GLN A 182 -28.74 18.37 18.13
CA GLN A 182 -28.01 19.34 18.96
C GLN A 182 -28.98 20.30 19.65
N ASP A 183 -28.89 20.40 20.98
CA ASP A 183 -29.46 21.55 21.69
C ASP A 183 -28.64 22.80 21.30
N ASP A 184 -29.32 23.93 21.13
CA ASP A 184 -28.91 25.21 20.51
C ASP A 184 -27.64 25.89 21.10
N THR A 185 -26.87 25.21 21.95
CA THR A 185 -25.79 25.75 22.79
C THR A 185 -24.37 25.42 22.33
N SER A 186 -24.14 24.48 21.39
CA SER A 186 -22.78 24.25 20.88
C SER A 186 -22.44 25.25 19.78
N MET A 187 -21.82 26.39 20.16
CA MET A 187 -21.20 27.34 19.24
C MET A 187 -20.34 26.59 18.21
N HIS A 188 -20.81 26.45 16.97
CA HIS A 188 -19.94 26.08 15.86
C HIS A 188 -18.83 27.13 15.79
N LYS A 189 -17.60 26.77 16.19
CA LYS A 189 -16.43 27.65 16.02
C LYS A 189 -16.35 28.03 14.55
N LYS A 190 -16.68 29.28 14.26
CA LYS A 190 -16.71 29.83 12.90
C LYS A 190 -15.27 29.86 12.39
N THR A 191 -14.99 29.13 11.32
CA THR A 191 -13.69 29.20 10.66
C THR A 191 -13.55 30.58 9.99
N PRO A 192 -12.34 31.17 9.95
CA PRO A 192 -12.14 32.47 9.31
C PRO A 192 -12.51 32.40 7.83
N SER A 193 -13.14 33.45 7.33
CA SER A 193 -13.39 33.70 5.91
C SER A 193 -12.08 33.97 5.16
N ILE A 194 -12.10 33.88 3.82
CA ILE A 194 -10.95 34.23 2.97
C ILE A 194 -10.45 35.66 3.24
N LYS A 195 -11.37 36.60 3.52
CA LYS A 195 -11.02 37.99 3.86
C LYS A 195 -10.28 38.10 5.19
N GLU A 196 -10.71 37.35 6.20
CA GLU A 196 -10.03 37.31 7.50
C GLU A 196 -8.66 36.61 7.38
N LEU A 197 -8.58 35.52 6.61
CA LEU A 197 -7.30 34.86 6.32
C LEU A 197 -6.32 35.79 5.63
N ASP A 198 -6.76 36.54 4.60
CA ASP A 198 -5.91 37.50 3.93
C ASP A 198 -5.42 38.60 4.87
N ALA A 199 -6.29 39.15 5.73
CA ALA A 199 -5.92 40.14 6.72
C ALA A 199 -4.84 39.63 7.69
N LEU A 200 -4.96 38.38 8.15
CA LEU A 200 -3.93 37.71 8.97
C LEU A 200 -2.63 37.49 8.18
N PHE A 201 -2.74 37.21 6.88
CA PHE A 201 -1.59 37.01 6.00
C PHE A 201 -0.80 38.29 5.72
N GLN A 202 -1.44 39.47 5.74
CA GLN A 202 -0.81 40.74 5.35
C GLN A 202 0.48 41.03 6.13
N SER A 203 0.51 40.77 7.44
CA SER A 203 1.72 40.95 8.25
C SER A 203 2.85 40.02 7.78
N LYS A 204 2.54 38.77 7.45
CA LYS A 204 3.53 37.82 6.94
C LYS A 204 3.99 38.20 5.53
N LEU A 205 3.09 38.69 4.70
CA LEU A 205 3.40 39.15 3.36
C LEU A 205 4.35 40.34 3.38
N ALA A 206 4.10 41.34 4.23
CA ALA A 206 5.00 42.48 4.43
C ALA A 206 6.39 42.01 4.89
N GLU A 207 6.48 41.11 5.88
CA GLU A 207 7.76 40.53 6.32
C GLU A 207 8.54 39.89 5.15
N LEU A 208 7.86 39.15 4.27
CA LEU A 208 8.51 38.50 3.12
C LEU A 208 8.97 39.52 2.06
N LEU A 209 8.21 40.59 1.86
CA LEU A 209 8.52 41.66 0.91
C LEU A 209 9.62 42.61 1.42
N ASP A 210 9.75 42.78 2.73
CA ASP A 210 10.73 43.70 3.35
C ASP A 210 12.07 43.02 3.67
N LYS A 211 12.17 41.69 3.56
CA LYS A 211 13.44 40.97 3.79
C LYS A 211 14.62 41.58 2.99
N PRO A 212 15.80 41.78 3.59
CA PRO A 212 16.95 42.31 2.85
C PRO A 212 17.31 41.43 1.66
N LEU A 213 17.65 42.04 0.51
CA LEU A 213 18.19 41.34 -0.66
C LEU A 213 19.69 41.12 -0.49
N VAL A 214 20.04 40.23 0.45
CA VAL A 214 21.44 39.96 0.82
C VAL A 214 22.13 38.97 -0.11
N ASN A 215 21.38 38.16 -0.86
CA ASN A 215 21.95 37.16 -1.77
C ASN A 215 20.99 36.80 -2.92
N GLN A 216 21.50 36.06 -3.91
CA GLN A 216 20.72 35.64 -5.09
C GLN A 216 19.47 34.82 -4.73
N VAL A 217 19.48 34.08 -3.61
CA VAL A 217 18.34 33.29 -3.13
C VAL A 217 17.21 34.21 -2.65
N SER A 218 17.53 35.25 -1.88
CA SER A 218 16.54 36.24 -1.41
C SER A 218 15.89 37.02 -2.56
N GLU A 219 16.66 37.38 -3.59
CA GLU A 219 16.13 37.97 -4.84
C GLU A 219 15.19 37.02 -5.57
N ALA A 220 15.60 35.77 -5.75
CA ALA A 220 14.82 34.76 -6.45
C ALA A 220 13.48 34.48 -5.74
N ARG A 221 13.49 34.39 -4.40
CA ARG A 221 12.27 34.25 -3.59
C ARG A 221 11.33 35.45 -3.74
N ARG A 222 11.87 36.68 -3.74
CA ARG A 222 11.08 37.90 -3.95
C ARG A 222 10.47 37.95 -5.35
N TYR A 223 11.25 37.61 -6.37
CA TYR A 223 10.78 37.53 -7.75
C TYR A 223 9.60 36.55 -7.89
N VAL A 224 9.73 35.33 -7.37
CA VAL A 224 8.66 34.32 -7.41
C VAL A 224 7.40 34.81 -6.70
N LEU A 225 7.53 35.40 -5.50
CA LEU A 225 6.41 35.97 -4.76
C LEU A 225 5.70 37.08 -5.55
N GLN A 226 6.45 38.01 -6.14
CA GLN A 226 5.89 39.10 -6.94
C GLN A 226 5.20 38.61 -8.21
N SER A 227 5.78 37.65 -8.93
CA SER A 227 5.15 37.02 -10.09
C SER A 227 3.83 36.34 -9.72
N CYS A 228 3.77 35.63 -8.59
CA CYS A 228 2.54 35.06 -8.07
C CYS A 228 1.47 36.12 -7.76
N LEU A 229 1.84 37.22 -7.09
CA LEU A 229 0.92 38.32 -6.77
C LEU A 229 0.39 39.03 -8.02
N GLN A 230 1.18 39.12 -9.08
CA GLN A 230 0.76 39.70 -10.36
C GLN A 230 -0.19 38.75 -11.10
N ALA A 231 0.17 37.46 -11.20
CA ALA A 231 -0.64 36.45 -11.87
C ALA A 231 -2.01 36.24 -11.19
N ALA A 232 -2.10 36.45 -9.87
CA ALA A 232 -3.34 36.32 -9.10
C ALA A 232 -4.48 37.23 -9.56
N ILE A 233 -4.19 38.32 -10.29
CA ILE A 233 -5.20 39.25 -10.82
C ILE A 233 -5.84 38.70 -12.12
N GLY A 234 -5.20 37.72 -12.76
CA GLY A 234 -5.70 37.09 -13.99
C GLY A 234 -7.02 36.34 -13.82
N PRO A 235 -7.62 35.84 -14.91
CA PRO A 235 -8.92 35.15 -14.89
C PRO A 235 -8.87 33.80 -14.16
N LYS A 236 -10.02 33.25 -13.77
CA LYS A 236 -10.10 31.86 -13.28
C LYS A 236 -9.60 30.88 -14.35
N GLY A 237 -8.93 29.81 -13.93
CA GLY A 237 -8.40 28.80 -14.85
C GLY A 237 -7.24 27.99 -14.30
N ILE A 238 -6.37 27.50 -15.20
CA ILE A 238 -5.22 26.68 -14.86
C ILE A 238 -3.94 27.52 -14.91
N TYR A 239 -3.21 27.54 -13.79
CA TYR A 239 -1.95 28.22 -13.62
C TYR A 239 -0.83 27.22 -13.33
N ILE A 240 0.38 27.52 -13.80
CA ILE A 240 1.58 26.73 -13.49
C ILE A 240 2.62 27.63 -12.84
N LEU A 241 3.04 27.24 -11.63
CA LEU A 241 4.21 27.77 -10.94
C LEU A 241 5.36 26.79 -11.09
N GLU A 242 6.19 27.02 -12.12
CA GLU A 242 7.44 26.28 -12.34
C GLU A 242 8.58 27.00 -11.64
N ALA A 243 8.99 26.49 -10.47
CA ALA A 243 10.07 27.07 -9.70
C ALA A 243 10.84 25.99 -8.92
N PRO A 244 12.18 26.02 -8.92
CA PRO A 244 13.01 25.00 -8.27
C PRO A 244 12.78 24.95 -6.76
N THR A 245 13.23 23.88 -6.11
CA THR A 245 13.16 23.76 -4.65
C THR A 245 13.93 24.91 -3.98
N GLY A 246 13.44 25.39 -2.82
CA GLY A 246 14.06 26.53 -2.11
C GLY A 246 13.66 27.92 -2.62
N SER A 247 12.92 28.03 -3.73
CA SER A 247 12.44 29.30 -4.30
C SER A 247 11.29 29.99 -3.52
N GLY A 248 10.83 29.42 -2.41
CA GLY A 248 9.75 30.00 -1.58
C GLY A 248 8.33 29.69 -2.06
N LYS A 249 8.15 28.64 -2.87
CA LYS A 249 6.84 28.22 -3.43
C LYS A 249 5.69 28.20 -2.43
N THR A 250 5.91 27.68 -1.22
CA THR A 250 4.85 27.50 -0.22
C THR A 250 4.10 28.80 0.11
N PHE A 251 4.82 29.88 0.42
CA PHE A 251 4.17 31.18 0.69
C PHE A 251 3.77 31.91 -0.59
N ALA A 252 4.51 31.76 -1.69
CA ALA A 252 4.17 32.39 -2.96
C ALA A 252 2.86 31.83 -3.56
N SER A 253 2.65 30.52 -3.50
CA SER A 253 1.41 29.86 -3.95
C SER A 253 0.22 30.22 -3.07
N LEU A 254 0.41 30.30 -1.76
CA LEU A 254 -0.61 30.77 -0.82
C LEU A 254 -0.96 32.25 -1.06
N ALA A 255 0.03 33.11 -1.30
CA ALA A 255 -0.18 34.52 -1.64
C ALA A 255 -0.96 34.68 -2.95
N PHE A 256 -0.64 33.86 -3.97
CA PHE A 256 -1.45 33.78 -5.18
C PHE A 256 -2.89 33.39 -4.85
N ALA A 257 -3.09 32.31 -4.09
CA ALA A 257 -4.43 31.78 -3.82
C ALA A 257 -5.30 32.72 -3.00
N LEU A 258 -4.77 33.39 -1.97
CA LEU A 258 -5.51 34.37 -1.18
C LEU A 258 -5.92 35.57 -2.03
N LYS A 259 -4.97 36.17 -2.76
CA LYS A 259 -5.25 37.32 -3.60
C LYS A 259 -6.21 36.98 -4.75
N HIS A 260 -6.03 35.82 -5.39
CA HIS A 260 -6.92 35.35 -6.46
C HIS A 260 -8.31 35.04 -5.93
N ALA A 261 -8.40 34.41 -4.75
CA ALA A 261 -9.68 34.13 -4.12
C ALA A 261 -10.44 35.40 -3.75
N LEU A 262 -9.77 36.43 -3.24
CA LEU A 262 -10.38 37.74 -3.00
C LEU A 262 -10.84 38.42 -4.28
N GLN A 263 -9.98 38.45 -5.30
CA GLN A 263 -10.28 39.09 -6.59
C GLN A 263 -11.53 38.51 -7.27
N HIS A 264 -11.79 37.23 -7.04
CA HIS A 264 -12.81 36.46 -7.75
C HIS A 264 -13.93 35.91 -6.85
N GLU A 265 -14.00 36.41 -5.62
CA GLU A 265 -14.98 36.03 -4.58
C GLU A 265 -15.06 34.51 -4.37
N MET A 266 -13.91 33.85 -4.39
CA MET A 266 -13.80 32.41 -4.22
C MET A 266 -13.94 32.05 -2.74
N ARG A 267 -14.47 30.86 -2.48
CA ARG A 267 -14.92 30.45 -1.16
C ARG A 267 -13.82 29.84 -0.31
N ARG A 268 -12.86 29.17 -0.95
CA ARG A 268 -11.91 28.27 -0.27
C ARG A 268 -10.58 28.18 -0.99
N ILE A 269 -9.55 27.80 -0.23
CA ILE A 269 -8.24 27.41 -0.71
C ILE A 269 -7.97 25.98 -0.24
N ILE A 270 -7.63 25.11 -1.17
CA ILE A 270 -7.32 23.70 -0.92
C ILE A 270 -5.88 23.45 -1.36
N VAL A 271 -5.02 23.08 -0.42
CA VAL A 271 -3.62 22.75 -0.67
C VAL A 271 -3.47 21.24 -0.62
N ALA A 272 -3.28 20.62 -1.78
CA ALA A 272 -3.12 19.19 -1.94
C ALA A 272 -1.64 18.83 -2.17
N LEU A 273 -1.11 17.99 -1.28
CA LEU A 273 0.31 17.62 -1.21
C LEU A 273 0.48 16.12 -1.49
N PRO A 274 1.61 15.68 -2.07
CA PRO A 274 1.80 14.28 -2.46
C PRO A 274 1.98 13.31 -1.28
N PHE A 275 2.53 13.80 -0.15
CA PHE A 275 2.91 12.96 0.99
C PHE A 275 2.34 13.52 2.30
N THR A 276 1.93 12.62 3.21
CA THR A 276 1.32 12.99 4.50
C THR A 276 2.26 13.83 5.37
N SER A 277 3.53 13.48 5.43
CA SER A 277 4.51 14.20 6.26
C SER A 277 4.78 15.64 5.79
N ILE A 278 4.72 15.95 4.48
CA ILE A 278 4.76 17.34 3.98
C ILE A 278 3.46 18.06 4.34
N THR A 279 2.36 17.32 4.39
CA THR A 279 1.03 17.85 4.73
C THR A 279 1.02 18.39 6.17
N GLU A 280 1.53 17.60 7.13
CA GLU A 280 1.72 18.00 8.53
C GLU A 280 2.59 19.27 8.65
N GLN A 281 3.77 19.26 8.02
CA GLN A 281 4.68 20.41 8.05
C GLN A 281 4.07 21.68 7.45
N THR A 282 3.37 21.54 6.31
CA THR A 282 2.74 22.69 5.63
C THR A 282 1.57 23.23 6.44
N ALA A 283 0.77 22.34 7.05
CA ALA A 283 -0.29 22.73 7.96
C ALA A 283 0.26 23.52 9.16
N ASP A 284 1.36 23.08 9.76
CA ASP A 284 2.00 23.79 10.88
C ASP A 284 2.57 25.16 10.47
N ILE A 285 3.18 25.26 9.29
CA ILE A 285 3.62 26.55 8.73
C ILE A 285 2.43 27.52 8.62
N PHE A 286 1.28 27.04 8.12
CA PHE A 286 0.08 27.86 8.00
C PHE A 286 -0.56 28.18 9.35
N ARG A 287 -0.57 27.24 10.31
CA ARG A 287 -1.04 27.49 11.69
C ARG A 287 -0.21 28.55 12.39
N GLY A 288 1.10 28.60 12.13
CA GLY A 288 1.98 29.65 12.64
C GLY A 288 1.62 31.06 12.15
N VAL A 289 0.90 31.17 11.02
CA VAL A 289 0.45 32.45 10.45
C VAL A 289 -1.01 32.76 10.82
N PHE A 290 -1.91 31.77 10.70
CA PHE A 290 -3.35 31.96 10.82
C PHE A 290 -3.94 31.56 12.17
N GLY A 291 -3.16 30.91 13.03
CA GLY A 291 -3.65 30.27 14.24
C GLY A 291 -4.19 28.85 14.00
N HIS A 292 -4.30 28.07 15.09
CA HIS A 292 -4.61 26.64 15.02
C HIS A 292 -6.03 26.33 14.53
N ASP A 293 -6.99 27.23 14.75
CA ASP A 293 -8.40 27.03 14.39
C ASP A 293 -8.72 27.40 12.92
N ALA A 294 -7.79 28.06 12.22
CA ALA A 294 -7.98 28.55 10.87
C ALA A 294 -7.61 27.54 9.76
N VAL A 295 -6.80 26.53 10.08
CA VAL A 295 -6.26 25.56 9.12
C VAL A 295 -6.88 24.19 9.37
N LEU A 296 -7.63 23.67 8.41
CA LEU A 296 -8.12 22.30 8.44
C LEU A 296 -7.10 21.35 7.80
N GLU A 297 -6.55 20.42 8.59
CA GLU A 297 -5.63 19.40 8.11
C GLU A 297 -6.36 18.07 7.93
N HIS A 298 -6.27 17.44 6.76
CA HIS A 298 -6.98 16.19 6.48
C HIS A 298 -6.15 15.21 5.65
N HIS A 299 -5.64 14.18 6.32
CA HIS A 299 -4.98 13.04 5.69
C HIS A 299 -5.11 11.79 6.54
N SER A 300 -4.59 10.65 6.05
CA SER A 300 -4.71 9.37 6.76
C SER A 300 -4.25 9.49 8.20
N ASN A 301 -3.09 10.11 8.46
CA ASN A 301 -2.43 10.19 9.78
C ASN A 301 -2.93 11.25 10.80
N VAL A 302 -3.95 12.08 10.49
CA VAL A 302 -4.40 13.13 11.43
C VAL A 302 -5.32 12.52 12.49
N ALA A 303 -4.85 12.53 13.74
CA ALA A 303 -5.66 12.23 14.91
C ALA A 303 -6.15 13.52 15.57
N TYR A 304 -7.45 13.81 15.50
CA TYR A 304 -8.06 14.81 16.37
C TYR A 304 -8.12 14.25 17.80
N ARG A 305 -7.49 14.92 18.76
CA ARG A 305 -7.48 14.50 20.18
C ARG A 305 -8.88 14.65 20.76
N GLN A 306 -9.50 13.53 21.13
CA GLN A 306 -10.55 13.52 22.15
C GLN A 306 -9.85 13.61 23.50
N ASP A 307 -9.68 14.82 24.01
CA ASP A 307 -9.49 15.00 25.44
C ASP A 307 -10.81 14.63 26.15
N GLN A 308 -10.70 14.23 27.41
CA GLN A 308 -11.60 13.34 28.16
C GLN A 308 -13.10 13.71 28.19
N GLU A 309 -13.94 12.66 28.25
CA GLU A 309 -15.37 12.60 28.63
C GLU A 309 -16.35 13.62 27.98
N MET A 310 -17.17 13.11 27.05
CA MET A 310 -18.31 13.76 26.37
C MET A 310 -18.03 15.10 25.64
N GLU A 311 -17.95 15.07 24.30
CA GLU A 311 -18.77 15.88 23.37
C GLU A 311 -18.23 15.85 21.92
N PHE A 312 -19.14 16.16 21.00
CA PHE A 312 -18.99 16.43 19.58
C PHE A 312 -17.71 17.24 19.24
N ASP A 313 -16.86 16.76 18.31
CA ASP A 313 -15.71 17.52 17.79
C ASP A 313 -16.07 18.23 16.47
N PRO A 314 -16.23 19.57 16.43
CA PRO A 314 -16.52 20.33 15.22
C PRO A 314 -15.46 20.17 14.12
N LYS A 315 -14.19 19.92 14.48
CA LYS A 315 -13.10 19.72 13.51
C LYS A 315 -13.21 18.37 12.80
N GLN A 316 -13.75 17.36 13.48
CA GLN A 316 -14.07 16.08 12.85
C GLN A 316 -15.15 16.24 11.77
N PHE A 317 -16.25 16.92 12.06
CA PHE A 317 -17.31 17.19 11.07
C PHE A 317 -16.78 18.03 9.89
N ALA A 318 -15.97 19.06 10.20
CA ALA A 318 -15.32 19.90 9.20
C ALA A 318 -14.37 19.11 8.28
N SER A 319 -13.70 18.07 8.78
CA SER A 319 -12.82 17.20 7.98
C SER A 319 -13.58 16.31 6.99
N GLU A 320 -14.80 15.89 7.35
CA GLU A 320 -15.64 15.03 6.51
C GLU A 320 -16.30 15.82 5.38
N ASN A 321 -16.66 17.09 5.61
CA ASN A 321 -17.27 17.95 4.60
C ASN A 321 -16.35 19.02 3.99
N TRP A 322 -15.15 19.27 4.51
CA TRP A 322 -14.26 20.35 4.01
C TRP A 322 -14.91 21.75 4.07
N SER A 323 -15.59 22.06 5.16
CA SER A 323 -16.30 23.33 5.33
C SER A 323 -15.38 24.54 5.57
N ALA A 324 -14.14 24.35 6.03
CA ALA A 324 -13.17 25.40 6.31
C ALA A 324 -12.71 26.18 5.06
N SER A 325 -12.30 27.45 5.23
CA SER A 325 -11.81 28.30 4.14
C SER A 325 -10.39 27.93 3.66
N LEU A 326 -9.55 27.37 4.53
CA LEU A 326 -8.20 26.89 4.19
C LEU A 326 -8.05 25.42 4.61
N ILE A 327 -7.82 24.57 3.61
CA ILE A 327 -7.75 23.12 3.77
C ILE A 327 -6.37 22.65 3.28
N VAL A 328 -5.69 21.86 4.10
CA VAL A 328 -4.42 21.21 3.76
C VAL A 328 -4.65 19.70 3.76
N THR A 329 -4.47 19.07 2.61
CA THR A 329 -4.86 17.68 2.34
C THR A 329 -3.82 16.99 1.45
N THR A 330 -4.01 15.70 1.17
CA THR A 330 -3.18 14.97 0.21
C THR A 330 -3.82 14.84 -1.18
N ASN A 331 -2.98 14.60 -2.19
CA ASN A 331 -3.42 14.22 -3.54
C ASN A 331 -4.35 12.99 -3.50
N VAL A 332 -4.02 11.99 -2.67
CA VAL A 332 -4.86 10.79 -2.48
C VAL A 332 -6.26 11.17 -2.01
N GLN A 333 -6.36 12.03 -1.00
CA GLN A 333 -7.66 12.45 -0.47
C GLN A 333 -8.47 13.25 -1.49
N LEU A 334 -7.84 14.17 -2.22
CA LEU A 334 -8.52 14.97 -3.25
C LEU A 334 -9.02 14.08 -4.41
N PHE A 335 -8.11 13.34 -5.05
CA PHE A 335 -8.43 12.63 -6.28
C PHE A 335 -9.25 11.36 -6.05
N GLU A 336 -8.97 10.57 -5.01
CA GLU A 336 -9.84 9.40 -4.74
C GLU A 336 -11.26 9.81 -4.35
N SER A 337 -11.45 10.99 -3.77
CA SER A 337 -12.79 11.52 -3.50
C SER A 337 -13.51 11.84 -4.80
N LEU A 338 -12.85 12.50 -5.76
CA LEU A 338 -13.43 12.87 -7.07
C LEU A 338 -13.98 11.67 -7.86
N PHE A 339 -13.45 10.47 -7.62
CA PHE A 339 -13.89 9.24 -8.30
C PHE A 339 -14.66 8.28 -7.39
N SER A 340 -14.85 8.61 -6.10
CA SER A 340 -15.48 7.71 -5.13
C SER A 340 -16.99 7.57 -5.31
N SER A 341 -17.49 6.37 -5.04
CA SER A 341 -18.90 6.09 -4.82
C SER A 341 -19.30 6.11 -3.35
N LYS A 342 -18.35 6.16 -2.39
CA LYS A 342 -18.66 6.03 -0.96
C LYS A 342 -19.09 7.38 -0.36
N PRO A 343 -20.15 7.42 0.49
CA PRO A 343 -20.63 8.67 1.11
C PRO A 343 -19.51 9.40 1.87
N SER A 344 -18.75 8.67 2.69
CA SER A 344 -17.69 9.24 3.54
C SER A 344 -16.56 9.95 2.79
N LYS A 345 -16.32 9.59 1.52
CA LYS A 345 -15.35 10.27 0.66
C LYS A 345 -16.01 11.36 -0.19
N ALA A 346 -17.23 11.12 -0.68
CA ALA A 346 -17.91 12.02 -1.59
C ALA A 346 -18.50 13.27 -0.91
N ARG A 347 -18.83 13.22 0.39
CA ARG A 347 -19.49 14.30 1.15
C ARG A 347 -18.85 15.69 1.00
N LYS A 348 -17.54 15.75 0.78
CA LYS A 348 -16.75 16.99 0.61
C LYS A 348 -16.70 17.59 -0.80
N LEU A 349 -17.12 16.86 -1.83
CA LEU A 349 -16.88 17.26 -3.22
C LEU A 349 -17.56 18.57 -3.61
N HIS A 350 -18.82 18.79 -3.21
CA HIS A 350 -19.54 20.02 -3.54
C HIS A 350 -18.87 21.30 -2.98
N HIS A 351 -18.03 21.16 -1.95
CA HIS A 351 -17.23 22.25 -1.40
C HIS A 351 -16.04 22.66 -2.29
N LEU A 352 -15.69 21.86 -3.30
CA LEU A 352 -14.68 22.21 -4.32
C LEU A 352 -15.14 23.36 -5.22
N ALA A 353 -16.45 23.53 -5.45
CA ALA A 353 -16.94 24.58 -6.36
C ALA A 353 -16.50 25.98 -5.88
N GLY A 354 -16.01 26.83 -6.78
CA GLY A 354 -15.53 28.17 -6.42
C GLY A 354 -14.35 28.16 -5.44
N SER A 355 -13.44 27.20 -5.55
CA SER A 355 -12.22 27.13 -4.73
C SER A 355 -10.95 27.34 -5.56
N VAL A 356 -9.87 27.77 -4.91
CA VAL A 356 -8.51 27.68 -5.46
C VAL A 356 -7.89 26.37 -4.99
N ILE A 357 -7.51 25.49 -5.92
CA ILE A 357 -6.82 24.25 -5.62
C ILE A 357 -5.33 24.43 -5.95
N ILE A 358 -4.48 24.40 -4.94
CA ILE A 358 -3.02 24.32 -5.08
C ILE A 358 -2.64 22.84 -5.09
N LEU A 359 -2.06 22.37 -6.18
CA LEU A 359 -1.44 21.04 -6.27
C LEU A 359 0.07 21.21 -6.20
N ASP A 360 0.66 20.88 -5.06
CA ASP A 360 2.10 20.92 -4.90
C ASP A 360 2.76 19.63 -5.40
N GLU A 361 3.94 19.78 -5.99
CA GLU A 361 4.66 18.74 -6.71
C GLU A 361 3.73 17.95 -7.66
N ALA A 362 3.04 18.65 -8.56
CA ALA A 362 2.04 18.09 -9.48
C ALA A 362 2.57 16.93 -10.35
N GLN A 363 3.89 16.81 -10.53
CA GLN A 363 4.55 15.68 -11.19
C GLN A 363 4.51 14.37 -10.39
N ALA A 364 4.11 14.39 -9.12
CA ALA A 364 3.96 13.21 -8.28
C ALA A 364 2.66 12.42 -8.55
N LEU A 365 1.80 12.87 -9.46
CA LEU A 365 0.59 12.14 -9.85
C LEU A 365 0.96 10.79 -10.49
N PRO A 366 0.26 9.68 -10.14
CA PRO A 366 0.53 8.37 -10.73
C PRO A 366 0.27 8.36 -12.24
N SER A 367 1.22 7.87 -13.06
CA SER A 367 1.06 7.87 -14.53
C SER A 367 -0.24 7.19 -14.96
N GLY A 368 -0.56 6.05 -14.35
CA GLY A 368 -1.74 5.24 -14.68
C GLY A 368 -3.09 5.92 -14.46
N LEU A 369 -3.13 7.04 -13.74
CA LEU A 369 -4.32 7.81 -13.42
C LEU A 369 -4.19 9.28 -13.86
N LEU A 370 -3.15 9.62 -14.62
CA LEU A 370 -2.82 11.00 -14.95
C LEU A 370 -3.91 11.65 -15.82
N LEU A 371 -4.32 11.00 -16.92
CA LEU A 371 -5.34 11.56 -17.81
C LEU A 371 -6.70 11.74 -17.12
N PRO A 372 -7.25 10.74 -16.38
CA PRO A 372 -8.48 10.96 -15.62
C PRO A 372 -8.36 12.09 -14.58
N SER A 373 -7.20 12.23 -13.92
CA SER A 373 -6.95 13.29 -12.93
C SER A 373 -6.95 14.68 -13.57
N LEU A 374 -6.24 14.85 -14.69
CA LEU A 374 -6.18 16.12 -15.42
C LEU A 374 -7.53 16.51 -16.02
N ALA A 375 -8.26 15.54 -16.58
CA ALA A 375 -9.59 15.76 -17.10
C ALA A 375 -10.58 16.19 -15.99
N ALA A 376 -10.44 15.65 -14.78
CA ALA A 376 -11.25 16.05 -13.63
C ALA A 376 -10.95 17.49 -13.19
N LEU A 377 -9.67 17.88 -13.11
CA LEU A 377 -9.26 19.26 -12.81
C LEU A 377 -9.79 20.25 -13.86
N LYS A 378 -9.73 19.89 -15.15
CA LYS A 378 -10.29 20.70 -16.24
C LYS A 378 -11.80 20.86 -16.09
N CYS A 379 -12.52 19.79 -15.78
CA CYS A 379 -13.97 19.84 -15.54
C CYS A 379 -14.30 20.74 -14.33
N LEU A 380 -13.54 20.64 -13.24
CA LEU A 380 -13.68 21.55 -12.09
C LEU A 380 -13.50 23.03 -12.48
N CYS A 381 -12.49 23.34 -13.30
CA CYS A 381 -12.27 24.71 -13.77
C CYS A 381 -13.41 25.20 -14.66
N ALA A 382 -13.86 24.36 -15.60
CA ALA A 382 -14.85 24.73 -16.60
C ALA A 382 -16.26 24.89 -16.02
N ASP A 383 -16.69 23.97 -15.14
CA ASP A 383 -18.10 23.83 -14.75
C ASP A 383 -18.38 24.24 -13.31
N TYR A 384 -17.35 24.33 -12.47
CA TYR A 384 -17.48 24.55 -11.03
C TYR A 384 -16.76 25.81 -10.54
N GLY A 385 -16.26 26.65 -11.45
CA GLY A 385 -15.63 27.93 -11.11
C GLY A 385 -14.34 27.80 -10.28
N VAL A 386 -13.62 26.68 -10.43
CA VAL A 386 -12.38 26.40 -9.71
C VAL A 386 -11.19 27.03 -10.42
N THR A 387 -10.20 27.52 -9.67
CA THR A 387 -8.86 27.83 -10.20
C THR A 387 -7.89 26.78 -9.71
N VAL A 388 -7.08 26.24 -10.60
CA VAL A 388 -6.04 25.25 -10.25
C VAL A 388 -4.67 25.90 -10.41
N LEU A 389 -3.86 25.88 -9.34
CA LEU A 389 -2.45 26.25 -9.37
C LEU A 389 -1.60 24.99 -9.23
N LEU A 390 -0.94 24.59 -10.32
CA LEU A 390 0.02 23.49 -10.33
C LEU A 390 1.40 24.03 -9.94
N CYS A 391 1.85 23.70 -8.73
CA CYS A 391 3.21 23.99 -8.29
C CYS A 391 4.10 22.80 -8.63
N THR A 392 5.23 23.06 -9.26
CA THR A 392 6.19 22.02 -9.60
C THR A 392 7.61 22.58 -9.61
N ALA A 393 8.57 21.74 -9.21
CA ALA A 393 9.98 22.06 -9.43
C ALA A 393 10.33 22.11 -10.93
N THR A 394 9.56 21.40 -11.74
CA THR A 394 9.92 21.05 -13.12
C THR A 394 8.65 20.80 -13.91
N GLN A 395 8.43 21.45 -15.05
CA GLN A 395 7.21 21.25 -15.84
C GLN A 395 6.97 19.74 -16.10
N PRO A 396 5.92 19.09 -15.54
CA PRO A 396 5.40 17.92 -16.22
C PRO A 396 4.92 18.47 -17.55
N ALA A 397 5.44 17.96 -18.66
CA ALA A 397 5.08 18.38 -20.00
C ALA A 397 3.59 18.08 -20.25
N LEU A 398 2.69 18.86 -19.64
CA LEU A 398 1.25 18.80 -19.84
C LEU A 398 1.04 19.21 -21.29
N LYS A 399 0.79 18.21 -22.12
CA LYS A 399 0.46 18.46 -23.51
C LYS A 399 -0.94 19.09 -23.55
N PRO A 400 -1.16 20.18 -24.31
CA PRO A 400 -2.44 20.87 -24.34
C PRO A 400 -3.62 19.93 -24.61
N GLU A 401 -3.43 18.89 -25.43
CA GLU A 401 -4.45 17.88 -25.74
C GLU A 401 -4.92 17.08 -24.51
N TRP A 402 -4.11 16.93 -23.46
CA TRP A 402 -4.50 16.20 -22.24
C TRP A 402 -5.52 16.95 -21.37
N ILE A 403 -5.64 18.26 -21.60
CA ILE A 403 -6.57 19.15 -20.90
C ILE A 403 -7.50 19.86 -21.88
N ASP A 404 -7.80 19.22 -23.02
CA ASP A 404 -8.76 19.73 -24.00
C ASP A 404 -8.39 21.12 -24.54
N HIS A 405 -7.08 21.36 -24.70
CA HIS A 405 -6.49 22.63 -25.12
C HIS A 405 -6.85 23.82 -24.22
N ALA A 406 -7.19 23.58 -22.95
CA ALA A 406 -7.43 24.64 -21.99
C ALA A 406 -6.21 25.57 -21.89
N ALA A 407 -6.48 26.88 -21.84
CA ALA A 407 -5.43 27.89 -21.70
C ALA A 407 -4.70 27.72 -20.35
N ILE A 408 -3.39 27.56 -20.41
CA ILE A 408 -2.51 27.49 -19.24
C ILE A 408 -1.78 28.81 -19.09
N THR A 409 -1.85 29.43 -17.91
CA THR A 409 -1.05 30.61 -17.58
C THR A 409 0.21 30.21 -16.83
N LYS A 410 1.39 30.43 -17.42
CA LYS A 410 2.68 30.23 -16.74
C LYS A 410 3.02 31.47 -15.91
N ILE A 411 3.27 31.29 -14.62
CA ILE A 411 3.59 32.40 -13.70
C ILE A 411 5.04 32.87 -13.86
N ILE A 412 5.96 31.96 -14.14
CA ILE A 412 7.38 32.25 -14.30
C ILE A 412 7.74 32.24 -15.78
N GLU A 413 8.17 33.39 -16.29
CA GLU A 413 8.53 33.56 -17.72
C GLU A 413 9.80 32.79 -18.10
N ASN A 414 10.83 32.83 -17.23
CA ASN A 414 12.12 32.19 -17.51
C ASN A 414 12.58 31.30 -16.33
N PRO A 415 12.12 30.03 -16.28
CA PRO A 415 12.51 29.07 -15.26
C PRO A 415 14.02 28.77 -15.26
N MET A 416 14.69 28.82 -16.42
CA MET A 416 16.13 28.58 -16.54
C MET A 416 16.97 29.62 -15.78
N LYS A 417 16.63 30.91 -15.94
CA LYS A 417 17.30 31.99 -15.22
C LYS A 417 17.11 31.85 -13.70
N LEU A 418 15.91 31.46 -13.27
CA LEU A 418 15.60 31.22 -11.87
C LEU A 418 16.37 30.02 -11.31
N TYR A 419 16.46 28.94 -12.08
CA TYR A 419 17.26 27.75 -11.72
C TYR A 419 18.74 28.09 -11.56
N ASN A 420 19.35 28.78 -12.53
CA ASN A 420 20.77 29.13 -12.47
C ASN A 420 21.12 29.99 -11.25
N LYS A 421 20.22 30.89 -10.82
CA LYS A 421 20.39 31.70 -9.59
C LYS A 421 20.24 30.90 -8.30
N LEU A 422 19.54 29.77 -8.34
CA LEU A 422 19.23 28.93 -7.17
C LEU A 422 20.03 27.63 -7.13
N LYS A 423 20.88 27.40 -8.14
CA LYS A 423 21.75 26.23 -8.20
C LYS A 423 22.75 26.32 -7.04
N ARG A 424 22.72 25.30 -6.18
CA ARG A 424 23.50 25.20 -4.94
C ARG A 424 24.17 23.85 -4.75
N VAL A 425 24.01 22.97 -5.74
CA VAL A 425 24.53 21.60 -5.72
C VAL A 425 25.12 21.24 -7.07
N ASN A 426 26.17 20.43 -7.03
CA ASN A 426 26.73 19.74 -8.18
C ASN A 426 26.28 18.28 -8.16
N VAL A 427 25.88 17.75 -9.31
CA VAL A 427 25.48 16.36 -9.45
C VAL A 427 26.48 15.64 -10.34
N SER A 428 27.05 14.54 -9.84
CA SER A 428 28.06 13.74 -10.53
C SER A 428 27.67 12.27 -10.56
N VAL A 429 27.80 11.60 -11.71
CA VAL A 429 27.57 10.15 -11.84
C VAL A 429 28.86 9.39 -11.58
N ILE A 430 28.89 8.54 -10.55
CA ILE A 430 30.09 7.79 -10.12
C ILE A 430 30.06 6.30 -10.52
N GLY A 431 29.06 5.90 -11.30
CA GLY A 431 28.96 4.55 -11.87
C GLY A 431 28.53 3.48 -10.86
N LYS A 432 28.98 2.24 -11.11
CA LYS A 432 28.64 1.09 -10.27
C LYS A 432 29.49 1.07 -9.00
N LYS A 433 28.87 0.78 -7.85
CA LYS A 433 29.52 0.65 -6.54
C LYS A 433 29.04 -0.60 -5.83
N SER A 434 29.98 -1.44 -5.38
CA SER A 434 29.67 -2.52 -4.46
C SER A 434 29.30 -1.96 -3.07
N ASP A 435 28.76 -2.80 -2.20
CA ASP A 435 28.45 -2.38 -0.82
C ASP A 435 29.71 -1.89 -0.09
N SER A 436 30.84 -2.60 -0.23
CA SER A 436 32.12 -2.21 0.38
C SER A 436 32.63 -0.88 -0.14
N ASP A 437 32.63 -0.66 -1.47
CA ASP A 437 33.10 0.60 -2.05
C ASP A 437 32.24 1.79 -1.57
N LEU A 438 30.93 1.58 -1.47
CA LEU A 438 30.02 2.62 -1.01
C LEU A 438 30.23 2.93 0.46
N ILE A 439 30.42 1.93 1.32
CA ILE A 439 30.71 2.12 2.74
C ILE A 439 31.99 2.92 2.93
N GLU A 440 33.07 2.58 2.21
CA GLU A 440 34.33 3.33 2.27
C GLU A 440 34.13 4.81 1.90
N LEU A 441 33.39 5.07 0.82
CA LEU A 441 33.05 6.43 0.41
C LEU A 441 32.24 7.16 1.48
N LEU A 442 31.22 6.53 2.07
CA LEU A 442 30.41 7.15 3.12
C LEU A 442 31.23 7.46 4.38
N MET A 443 32.13 6.56 4.76
CA MET A 443 32.99 6.72 5.93
C MET A 443 34.07 7.80 5.76
N SER A 444 34.41 8.16 4.51
CA SER A 444 35.32 9.27 4.22
C SER A 444 34.73 10.65 4.54
N HIS A 445 33.41 10.74 4.73
CA HIS A 445 32.72 11.99 5.03
C HIS A 445 32.37 12.10 6.51
N GLN A 446 32.50 13.31 7.05
CA GLN A 446 32.02 13.60 8.41
C GLN A 446 30.49 13.64 8.45
N ARG A 447 29.85 14.26 7.46
CA ARG A 447 28.39 14.35 7.36
C ARG A 447 27.93 13.98 5.96
N VAL A 448 27.17 12.91 5.83
CA VAL A 448 26.69 12.41 4.54
C VAL A 448 25.35 11.70 4.67
N MET A 449 24.52 11.83 3.65
CA MET A 449 23.29 11.07 3.53
C MET A 449 23.35 10.14 2.31
N CYS A 450 23.01 8.88 2.50
CA CYS A 450 22.90 7.87 1.46
C CYS A 450 21.44 7.42 1.30
N ILE A 451 20.90 7.56 0.09
CA ILE A 451 19.53 7.19 -0.24
C ILE A 451 19.56 6.07 -1.29
N VAL A 452 18.88 4.96 -0.96
CA VAL A 452 18.75 3.80 -1.86
C VAL A 452 17.28 3.51 -2.19
N ASN A 453 17.04 2.80 -3.30
CA ASN A 453 15.71 2.59 -3.86
C ASN A 453 14.85 1.58 -3.09
N SER A 454 15.43 0.75 -2.22
CA SER A 454 14.68 -0.28 -1.50
C SER A 454 15.08 -0.39 -0.03
N ARG A 455 14.09 -0.74 0.81
CA ARG A 455 14.27 -0.98 2.25
C ARG A 455 15.34 -2.05 2.51
N LYS A 456 15.38 -3.10 1.68
CA LYS A 456 16.36 -4.18 1.77
C LYS A 456 17.78 -3.71 1.57
N LYS A 457 18.03 -2.90 0.54
CA LYS A 457 19.37 -2.32 0.30
C LYS A 457 19.78 -1.37 1.43
N ALA A 458 18.85 -0.58 1.96
CA ALA A 458 19.15 0.35 3.06
C ALA A 458 19.55 -0.40 4.34
N GLN A 459 18.81 -1.46 4.68
CA GLN A 459 19.13 -2.33 5.82
C GLN A 459 20.44 -3.10 5.60
N ARG A 460 20.65 -3.67 4.40
CA ARG A 460 21.88 -4.37 4.03
C ARG A 460 23.09 -3.45 4.22
N LEU A 461 23.06 -2.25 3.65
CA LEU A 461 24.14 -1.29 3.76
C LEU A 461 24.40 -0.88 5.21
N PHE A 462 23.34 -0.57 5.97
CA PHE A 462 23.46 -0.19 7.38
C PHE A 462 24.09 -1.29 8.25
N ARG A 463 23.71 -2.56 8.05
CA ARG A 463 24.28 -3.70 8.80
C ARG A 463 25.75 -3.95 8.53
N HIS A 464 26.25 -3.58 7.36
CA HIS A 464 27.67 -3.72 7.00
C HIS A 464 28.49 -2.49 7.38
N MET A 465 27.86 -1.40 7.85
CA MET A 465 28.60 -0.26 8.39
C MET A 465 29.34 -0.68 9.67
N PRO A 466 30.55 -0.16 9.91
CA PRO A 466 31.25 -0.40 11.17
C PRO A 466 30.46 0.20 12.34
N GLU A 467 30.41 -0.53 13.47
CA GLU A 467 29.81 -0.06 14.72
C GLU A 467 30.54 1.20 15.22
N THR A 468 30.01 2.36 14.83
CA THR A 468 30.62 3.67 15.13
C THR A 468 29.54 4.68 15.45
N GLU A 469 29.82 5.59 16.38
CA GLU A 469 28.89 6.67 16.71
C GLU A 469 28.60 7.55 15.48
N GLY A 470 27.34 7.99 15.38
CA GLY A 470 26.90 8.92 14.34
C GLY A 470 26.42 8.26 13.05
N VAL A 471 26.25 6.92 13.01
CA VAL A 471 25.61 6.23 11.88
C VAL A 471 24.13 5.98 12.19
N PHE A 472 23.24 6.34 11.28
CA PHE A 472 21.78 6.27 11.46
C PHE A 472 21.09 5.57 10.30
N HIS A 473 20.01 4.87 10.62
CA HIS A 473 19.09 4.29 9.64
C HIS A 473 17.72 5.00 9.70
N LEU A 474 17.11 5.24 8.55
CA LEU A 474 15.72 5.70 8.45
C LEU A 474 14.93 4.84 7.44
N SER A 475 13.84 4.23 7.91
CA SER A 475 12.94 3.41 7.08
C SER A 475 11.47 3.63 7.42
N ALA A 476 10.60 3.32 6.46
CA ALA A 476 9.15 3.30 6.65
C ALA A 476 8.68 2.15 7.55
N LEU A 477 9.56 1.20 7.89
CA LEU A 477 9.32 0.14 8.88
C LEU A 477 9.46 0.63 10.33
N MET A 478 9.78 1.91 10.53
CA MET A 478 9.62 2.60 11.81
C MET A 478 8.26 3.28 11.85
N CYS A 479 7.52 3.11 12.95
CA CYS A 479 6.29 3.85 13.18
C CYS A 479 6.57 5.37 13.19
N PRO A 480 5.59 6.23 12.83
CA PRO A 480 5.78 7.68 12.79
C PRO A 480 6.38 8.29 14.07
N GLU A 481 6.00 7.80 15.26
CA GLU A 481 6.55 8.28 16.53
C GLU A 481 8.05 7.95 16.69
N HIS A 482 8.45 6.70 16.44
CA HIS A 482 9.85 6.28 16.46
C HIS A 482 10.70 7.12 15.48
N ARG A 483 10.21 7.30 14.24
CA ARG A 483 10.90 8.08 13.22
C ARG A 483 11.08 9.55 13.61
N SER A 484 10.05 10.16 14.19
CA SER A 484 10.10 11.55 14.68
C SER A 484 11.19 11.74 15.73
N ARG A 485 11.35 10.80 16.67
CA ARG A 485 12.43 10.83 17.68
C ARG A 485 13.82 10.76 17.03
N LYS A 486 14.06 9.80 16.12
CA LYS A 486 15.33 9.71 15.39
C LYS A 486 15.65 10.97 14.59
N LEU A 487 14.66 11.53 13.91
CA LEU A 487 14.84 12.76 13.14
C LEU A 487 15.24 13.94 14.02
N LYS A 488 14.63 14.07 15.21
CA LYS A 488 15.06 15.08 16.21
C LYS A 488 16.51 14.86 16.64
N THR A 489 16.92 13.62 16.88
CA THR A 489 18.32 13.28 17.23
C THR A 489 19.28 13.70 16.12
N ILE A 490 18.99 13.35 14.86
CA ILE A 490 19.82 13.70 13.71
C ILE A 490 19.88 15.23 13.53
N LYS A 491 18.75 15.92 13.66
CA LYS A 491 18.66 17.37 13.50
C LYS A 491 19.41 18.15 14.58
N ASN A 492 19.38 17.65 15.82
CA ASN A 492 20.07 18.29 16.96
C ASN A 492 21.56 17.91 17.06
N MET A 493 22.06 17.05 16.16
CA MET A 493 23.45 16.62 16.19
C MET A 493 24.41 17.77 15.81
N PRO A 494 25.42 18.07 16.64
CA PRO A 494 26.41 19.11 16.35
C PRO A 494 27.04 18.98 14.97
N LYS A 495 27.33 20.11 14.30
CA LYS A 495 27.88 20.12 12.93
C LYS A 495 29.29 19.52 12.84
N ASP A 496 30.04 19.53 13.93
CA ASP A 496 31.37 18.96 14.10
C ASP A 496 31.35 17.46 14.50
N ARG A 497 30.18 16.87 14.75
CA ARG A 497 30.02 15.44 15.00
C ARG A 497 29.76 14.69 13.70
N ARG A 498 30.26 13.44 13.64
CA ARG A 498 29.98 12.53 12.53
C ARG A 498 28.47 12.26 12.45
N CYS A 499 27.91 12.35 11.25
CA CYS A 499 26.50 12.08 10.98
C CYS A 499 26.34 11.42 9.60
N ILE A 500 26.21 10.11 9.57
CA ILE A 500 25.99 9.30 8.37
C ILE A 500 24.56 8.77 8.43
N VAL A 501 23.73 9.12 7.45
CA VAL A 501 22.33 8.67 7.40
C VAL A 501 22.12 7.76 6.20
N ILE A 502 21.71 6.52 6.43
CA ILE A 502 21.31 5.57 5.39
C ILE A 502 19.79 5.46 5.39
N ALA A 503 19.17 5.81 4.27
CA ALA A 503 17.72 5.87 4.15
C ALA A 503 17.21 5.33 2.81
N THR A 504 15.89 5.16 2.75
CA THR A 504 15.16 4.99 1.48
C THR A 504 14.60 6.32 0.99
N SER A 505 13.81 6.33 -0.09
CA SER A 505 13.17 7.54 -0.62
C SER A 505 12.25 8.29 0.36
N LEU A 506 11.97 7.74 1.56
CA LEU A 506 11.19 8.44 2.58
C LEU A 506 11.78 9.80 2.99
N VAL A 507 13.11 10.00 2.89
CA VAL A 507 13.77 11.26 3.26
C VAL A 507 13.77 12.29 2.12
N GLU A 508 13.45 11.87 0.89
CA GLU A 508 13.33 12.75 -0.28
C GLU A 508 12.22 13.77 -0.06
N ALA A 509 11.12 13.34 0.55
CA ALA A 509 9.98 14.17 0.86
C ALA A 509 9.83 14.34 2.37
N SER A 510 9.57 15.57 2.83
CA SER A 510 9.02 15.84 4.19
C SER A 510 9.94 15.72 5.38
N VAL A 511 11.26 15.67 5.17
CA VAL A 511 12.21 15.64 6.28
C VAL A 511 13.08 16.90 6.21
N ASP A 512 13.13 17.61 7.33
CA ASP A 512 13.94 18.82 7.50
C ASP A 512 15.39 18.47 7.85
N LEU A 513 16.10 17.93 6.84
CA LEU A 513 17.51 17.58 6.91
C LEU A 513 18.32 18.41 5.91
N ASP A 514 19.54 18.73 6.31
CA ASP A 514 20.55 19.39 5.48
C ASP A 514 21.90 18.69 5.65
N PHE A 515 22.50 18.30 4.52
CA PHE A 515 23.80 17.62 4.46
C PHE A 515 24.70 18.27 3.41
N PRO A 516 26.03 18.30 3.63
CA PRO A 516 26.97 18.84 2.64
C PRO A 516 27.17 17.89 1.44
N VAL A 517 27.01 16.58 1.66
CA VAL A 517 27.23 15.53 0.67
C VAL A 517 26.09 14.53 0.69
N LEU A 518 25.66 14.08 -0.49
CA LEU A 518 24.58 13.12 -0.67
C LEU A 518 24.94 12.05 -1.71
N TYR A 519 24.73 10.78 -1.37
CA TYR A 519 24.80 9.66 -2.31
C TYR A 519 23.38 9.17 -2.61
N ARG A 520 23.01 9.06 -3.89
CA ARG A 520 21.70 8.59 -4.31
C ARG A 520 21.84 7.46 -5.33
N GLU A 521 21.25 6.30 -5.03
CA GLU A 521 21.11 5.24 -6.04
C GLU A 521 20.29 5.81 -7.21
N ILE A 522 20.69 5.60 -8.47
CA ILE A 522 19.99 6.18 -9.61
C ILE A 522 18.50 5.81 -9.57
N ALA A 523 17.66 6.83 -9.71
CA ALA A 523 16.21 6.77 -9.67
C ALA A 523 15.64 7.68 -10.79
N GLY A 524 14.35 7.99 -10.75
CA GLY A 524 13.77 9.04 -11.60
C GLY A 524 14.37 10.42 -11.30
N ILE A 525 14.45 11.30 -12.31
CA ILE A 525 14.97 12.68 -12.13
C ILE A 525 14.21 13.44 -11.04
N GLU A 526 12.91 13.18 -10.87
CA GLU A 526 12.11 13.78 -9.80
C GLU A 526 12.61 13.40 -8.40
N SER A 527 12.97 12.13 -8.19
CA SER A 527 13.55 11.65 -6.93
C SER A 527 14.96 12.19 -6.72
N ILE A 528 15.75 12.30 -7.80
CA ILE A 528 17.08 12.92 -7.76
C ILE A 528 16.99 14.39 -7.33
N ASN A 529 16.03 15.14 -7.89
CA ASN A 529 15.80 16.55 -7.53
C ASN A 529 15.30 16.72 -6.09
N GLN A 530 14.39 15.87 -5.63
CA GLN A 530 13.93 15.88 -4.24
C GLN A 530 15.07 15.56 -3.25
N ALA A 531 15.91 14.57 -3.58
CA ALA A 531 17.10 14.24 -2.80
C ALA A 531 18.09 15.42 -2.77
N ALA A 532 18.40 16.01 -3.93
CA ALA A 532 19.25 17.19 -4.05
C ALA A 532 18.73 18.39 -3.22
N GLY A 533 17.41 18.48 -3.03
CA GLY A 533 16.78 19.45 -2.13
C GLY A 533 17.14 19.32 -0.63
N ARG A 534 17.85 18.25 -0.24
CA ARG A 534 18.38 17.98 1.10
C ARG A 534 19.91 18.13 1.19
N CYS A 535 20.54 18.50 0.09
CA CYS A 535 21.97 18.81 0.03
C CYS A 535 22.16 20.34 -0.06
N ASN A 536 23.02 20.89 0.80
CA ASN A 536 23.24 22.33 0.96
C ASN A 536 21.93 23.15 0.97
N ARG A 537 20.97 22.69 1.79
CA ARG A 537 19.61 23.18 1.84
C ARG A 537 19.55 24.63 2.32
N GLU A 538 20.33 24.98 3.33
CA GLU A 538 20.38 26.34 3.86
C GLU A 538 21.30 27.26 3.05
N GLY A 539 22.11 26.71 2.14
CA GLY A 539 23.00 27.49 1.28
C GLY A 539 24.22 28.06 2.01
N GLU A 540 24.64 27.41 3.10
CA GLU A 540 25.82 27.83 3.88
C GLU A 540 27.14 27.50 3.17
N LEU A 541 27.13 26.55 2.22
CA LEU A 541 28.29 26.18 1.41
C LEU A 541 28.20 26.83 0.03
N GLU A 542 29.36 27.03 -0.60
CA GLU A 542 29.45 27.48 -2.00
C GLU A 542 28.71 26.51 -2.94
N SER A 543 28.90 25.20 -2.75
CA SER A 543 28.11 24.15 -3.40
C SER A 543 28.09 22.87 -2.57
N GLY A 544 26.96 22.18 -2.55
CA GLY A 544 26.84 20.82 -2.03
C GLY A 544 27.11 19.77 -3.12
N GLU A 545 27.52 18.58 -2.72
CA GLU A 545 27.87 17.51 -3.66
C GLU A 545 26.84 16.38 -3.64
N VAL A 546 26.34 15.99 -4.82
CA VAL A 546 25.39 14.89 -5.00
C VAL A 546 25.99 13.85 -5.94
N TYR A 547 26.21 12.63 -5.44
CA TYR A 547 26.77 11.53 -6.20
C TYR A 547 25.70 10.50 -6.57
N LEU A 548 25.55 10.25 -7.87
CA LEU A 548 24.63 9.25 -8.41
C LEU A 548 25.35 7.93 -8.66
N PHE A 549 24.86 6.84 -8.10
CA PHE A 549 25.50 5.52 -8.19
C PHE A 549 24.50 4.40 -8.50
N GLU A 550 25.02 3.22 -8.84
CA GLU A 550 24.22 2.01 -9.04
C GLU A 550 24.89 0.81 -8.38
N PHE A 551 24.10 -0.14 -7.88
CA PHE A 551 24.67 -1.42 -7.45
C PHE A 551 24.87 -2.35 -8.66
N PRO A 552 25.91 -3.22 -8.67
CA PRO A 552 26.12 -4.22 -9.71
C PRO A 552 24.92 -5.15 -9.94
N ASP A 553 24.17 -5.45 -8.86
CA ASP A 553 23.01 -6.35 -8.82
C ASP A 553 21.70 -5.73 -9.37
N SER A 554 21.72 -4.46 -9.79
CA SER A 554 20.51 -3.67 -10.06
C SER A 554 19.72 -4.06 -11.32
N LEU A 555 20.17 -5.04 -12.13
CA LEU A 555 19.62 -5.32 -13.47
C LEU A 555 18.65 -6.52 -13.57
N ALA A 556 18.26 -7.17 -12.47
CA ALA A 556 17.59 -8.48 -12.57
C ALA A 556 16.03 -8.49 -12.63
N LYS A 557 15.31 -7.39 -12.37
CA LYS A 557 13.83 -7.37 -12.48
C LYS A 557 13.29 -6.08 -13.13
N PRO A 558 12.41 -6.18 -14.14
CA PRO A 558 11.58 -5.05 -14.57
C PRO A 558 10.71 -4.61 -13.39
N SER A 559 10.94 -3.40 -12.92
CA SER A 559 10.14 -2.70 -11.91
C SER A 559 9.93 -1.26 -12.38
N TRP A 560 8.85 -0.62 -11.92
CA TRP A 560 8.59 0.81 -12.12
C TRP A 560 9.82 1.69 -11.83
N PHE A 561 10.55 1.39 -10.75
CA PHE A 561 11.80 2.08 -10.39
C PHE A 561 12.93 1.82 -11.40
N SER A 562 12.99 0.62 -11.97
CA SER A 562 13.99 0.26 -12.99
C SER A 562 13.75 1.03 -14.30
N ASP A 563 12.50 1.31 -14.66
CA ASP A 563 12.18 2.00 -15.91
C ASP A 563 12.46 3.51 -15.81
N LYS A 564 12.10 4.15 -14.68
CA LYS A 564 12.48 5.54 -14.40
C LYS A 564 13.99 5.75 -14.30
N ALA A 565 14.71 4.81 -13.67
CA ALA A 565 16.16 4.86 -13.60
C ALA A 565 16.80 4.73 -15.00
N LYS A 566 16.29 3.83 -15.87
CA LYS A 566 16.76 3.71 -17.27
C LYS A 566 16.55 5.01 -18.06
N LEU A 567 15.36 5.62 -17.93
CA LEU A 567 15.06 6.89 -18.60
C LEU A 567 15.98 8.02 -18.11
N SER A 568 16.21 8.09 -16.79
CA SER A 568 17.13 9.09 -16.22
C SER A 568 18.55 8.93 -16.75
N LYS A 569 19.05 7.69 -16.90
CA LYS A 569 20.35 7.42 -17.53
C LYS A 569 20.40 7.87 -18.98
N LEU A 570 19.32 7.71 -19.74
CA LEU A 570 19.25 8.15 -21.13
C LEU A 570 19.38 9.67 -21.22
N VAL A 571 18.68 10.40 -20.35
CA VAL A 571 18.71 11.87 -20.28
C VAL A 571 20.08 12.37 -19.83
N LEU A 572 20.68 11.73 -18.82
CA LEU A 572 22.00 12.08 -18.29
C LEU A 572 23.14 12.01 -19.32
N ARG A 573 22.96 11.27 -20.43
CA ARG A 573 23.94 11.24 -21.53
C ARG A 573 24.04 12.57 -22.28
N ASN A 574 22.91 13.27 -22.40
CA ASN A 574 22.81 14.52 -23.15
C ASN A 574 22.79 15.74 -22.22
N HIS A 575 22.38 15.55 -20.97
CA HIS A 575 22.31 16.59 -19.96
C HIS A 575 23.08 16.15 -18.70
N PRO A 576 24.36 16.52 -18.55
CA PRO A 576 25.17 16.13 -17.39
C PRO A 576 24.59 16.60 -16.05
N ASP A 577 23.87 17.73 -16.06
CA ASP A 577 23.12 18.24 -14.91
C ASP A 577 21.66 17.78 -14.97
N PRO A 578 21.24 16.76 -14.19
CA PRO A 578 19.87 16.26 -14.20
C PRO A 578 18.86 17.22 -13.59
N LEU A 579 19.31 18.26 -12.87
CA LEU A 579 18.43 19.21 -12.20
C LEU A 579 18.08 20.40 -13.11
N ASN A 580 18.79 20.55 -14.22
CA ASN A 580 18.50 21.55 -15.24
C ASN A 580 17.04 21.40 -15.73
N PRO A 581 16.23 22.46 -15.78
CA PRO A 581 14.85 22.42 -16.27
C PRO A 581 14.69 21.76 -17.65
N GLU A 582 15.66 21.91 -18.55
CA GLU A 582 15.68 21.23 -19.85
C GLU A 582 15.86 19.72 -19.72
N ALA A 583 16.80 19.27 -18.88
CA ALA A 583 16.99 17.84 -18.60
C ALA A 583 15.72 17.21 -18.03
N VAL A 584 15.06 17.93 -17.12
CA VAL A 584 13.84 17.44 -16.50
C VAL A 584 12.67 17.41 -17.50
N ARG A 585 12.55 18.43 -18.36
CA ARG A 585 11.58 18.43 -19.46
C ARG A 585 11.78 17.22 -20.37
N SER A 586 13.01 17.01 -20.86
CA SER A 586 13.37 15.86 -21.69
C SER A 586 13.03 14.52 -21.02
N TYR A 587 13.27 14.39 -19.72
CA TYR A 587 12.90 13.20 -18.95
C TYR A 587 11.40 12.95 -18.92
N PHE A 588 10.60 13.97 -18.59
CA PHE A 588 9.15 13.80 -18.52
C PHE A 588 8.51 13.58 -19.90
N GLU A 589 9.03 14.22 -20.95
CA GLU A 589 8.59 13.96 -22.33
C GLU A 589 8.84 12.49 -22.72
N LEU A 590 10.06 11.98 -22.50
CA LEU A 590 10.39 10.57 -22.74
C LEU A 590 9.56 9.63 -21.87
N PHE A 591 9.36 9.96 -20.60
CA PHE A 591 8.58 9.16 -19.66
C PHE A 591 7.11 9.07 -20.08
N PHE A 592 6.49 10.20 -20.45
CA PHE A 592 5.10 10.21 -20.87
C PHE A 592 4.91 9.62 -22.26
N ASP A 593 5.88 9.73 -23.16
CA ASP A 593 5.85 9.04 -24.45
C ASP A 593 5.99 7.52 -24.26
N PHE A 594 6.86 7.08 -23.35
CA PHE A 594 6.98 5.67 -22.96
C PHE A 594 5.69 5.12 -22.31
N GLU A 595 5.04 5.91 -21.46
CA GLU A 595 3.77 5.55 -20.80
C GLU A 595 2.52 5.98 -21.60
N ARG A 596 2.63 6.43 -22.86
CA ARG A 596 1.54 7.08 -23.62
C ARG A 596 0.24 6.27 -23.65
N THR A 597 0.34 4.96 -23.82
CA THR A 597 -0.81 4.04 -23.86
C THR A 597 -1.31 3.61 -22.47
N ARG A 598 -0.65 4.08 -21.41
CA ARG A 598 -0.86 3.67 -20.02
C ARG A 598 -1.24 4.84 -19.11
N LEU A 599 -1.43 6.05 -19.63
CA LEU A 599 -1.78 7.24 -18.83
C LEU A 599 -3.22 7.22 -18.29
N ASP A 600 -4.08 6.38 -18.87
CA ASP A 600 -5.36 5.91 -18.32
C ASP A 600 -5.35 4.38 -18.31
N ARG A 601 -4.48 3.81 -17.46
CA ARG A 601 -4.19 2.35 -17.45
C ARG A 601 -5.44 1.47 -17.29
N TYR A 602 -6.47 2.02 -16.67
CA TYR A 602 -7.69 1.32 -16.32
C TYR A 602 -8.87 1.64 -17.23
N ASN A 603 -8.63 2.42 -18.29
CA ASN A 603 -9.64 2.85 -19.26
C ASN A 603 -10.83 3.56 -18.58
N ILE A 604 -10.57 4.36 -17.54
CA ILE A 604 -11.61 5.04 -16.76
C ILE A 604 -12.32 6.09 -17.63
N LEU A 605 -11.57 6.87 -18.40
CA LEU A 605 -12.16 7.87 -19.30
C LEU A 605 -12.95 7.22 -20.42
N GLN A 606 -12.42 6.14 -20.99
CA GLN A 606 -13.12 5.36 -22.02
C GLN A 606 -14.46 4.84 -21.48
N GLU A 607 -14.44 4.13 -20.35
CA GLU A 607 -15.66 3.55 -19.74
C GLU A 607 -16.70 4.63 -19.39
N LEU A 608 -16.24 5.78 -18.86
CA LEU A 608 -17.12 6.92 -18.60
C LEU A 608 -17.73 7.47 -19.89
N ASN A 609 -16.94 7.66 -20.94
CA ASN A 609 -17.41 8.24 -22.20
C ASN A 609 -18.34 7.29 -22.97
N GLU A 610 -18.09 5.97 -22.92
CA GLU A 610 -18.99 4.95 -23.47
C GLU A 610 -20.37 4.99 -22.79
N GLY A 611 -20.41 5.22 -21.47
CA GLY A 611 -21.65 5.38 -20.72
C GLY A 611 -22.35 6.74 -20.86
N ALA A 612 -21.73 7.73 -21.50
CA ALA A 612 -22.22 9.12 -21.47
C ALA A 612 -23.60 9.29 -22.11
N ALA A 613 -23.83 8.68 -23.28
CA ALA A 613 -25.06 8.85 -24.06
C ALA A 613 -26.30 8.32 -23.34
N GLN A 614 -26.15 7.29 -22.50
CA GLN A 614 -27.23 6.66 -21.74
C GLN A 614 -27.14 6.96 -20.24
N CYS A 615 -26.15 7.73 -19.80
CA CYS A 615 -25.80 7.93 -18.39
C CYS A 615 -25.58 6.60 -17.62
N SER A 616 -25.03 5.58 -18.28
CA SER A 616 -24.87 4.21 -17.76
C SER A 616 -23.54 4.00 -17.02
N PHE A 617 -23.33 4.75 -15.94
CA PHE A 617 -22.05 4.76 -15.22
C PHE A 617 -21.89 3.64 -14.17
N GLN A 618 -20.71 3.02 -14.12
CA GLN A 618 -20.34 1.96 -13.17
C GLN A 618 -19.53 2.52 -11.98
N PHE A 619 -20.17 3.31 -11.13
CA PHE A 619 -19.46 4.09 -10.11
C PHE A 619 -18.66 3.29 -9.09
N GLN A 620 -19.15 2.10 -8.72
CA GLN A 620 -18.45 1.26 -7.75
C GLN A 620 -17.19 0.64 -8.35
N ASP A 621 -17.22 0.31 -9.64
CA ASP A 621 -16.07 -0.26 -10.33
C ASP A 621 -15.01 0.80 -10.61
N ILE A 622 -15.42 1.99 -11.06
CA ILE A 622 -14.53 3.16 -11.19
C ILE A 622 -13.87 3.49 -9.85
N THR A 623 -14.59 3.40 -8.73
CA THR A 623 -14.02 3.62 -7.38
C THR A 623 -12.93 2.60 -7.01
N ARG A 624 -13.05 1.35 -7.50
CA ARG A 624 -12.03 0.31 -7.28
C ARG A 624 -10.82 0.51 -8.20
N LYS A 625 -11.05 0.98 -9.44
CA LYS A 625 -9.99 1.27 -10.43
C LYS A 625 -9.18 2.51 -10.08
N PHE A 626 -9.84 3.58 -9.61
CA PHE A 626 -9.20 4.85 -9.28
C PHE A 626 -8.60 4.81 -7.86
N LYS A 627 -7.40 4.22 -7.75
CA LYS A 627 -6.63 4.11 -6.51
C LYS A 627 -5.22 4.62 -6.68
N PHE A 628 -4.86 5.67 -5.94
CA PHE A 628 -3.51 6.24 -5.97
C PHE A 628 -2.51 5.27 -5.34
N ILE A 629 -2.92 4.57 -4.28
CA ILE A 629 -2.15 3.53 -3.61
C ILE A 629 -2.88 2.21 -3.85
N LYS A 630 -2.25 1.30 -4.60
CA LYS A 630 -2.88 0.05 -5.08
C LYS A 630 -2.78 -1.11 -4.10
N GLU A 631 -1.72 -1.13 -3.30
CA GLU A 631 -1.50 -2.22 -2.36
C GLU A 631 -2.37 -1.96 -1.14
N GLU A 632 -3.30 -2.87 -0.88
CA GLU A 632 -4.00 -2.94 0.41
C GLU A 632 -2.97 -3.30 1.47
N THR A 633 -2.27 -2.29 1.97
CA THR A 633 -1.39 -2.46 3.12
C THR A 633 -2.23 -2.50 4.37
N THR A 634 -1.98 -3.48 5.23
CA THR A 634 -2.61 -3.56 6.55
C THR A 634 -1.83 -2.67 7.51
N SER A 635 -2.54 -1.84 8.27
CA SER A 635 -1.93 -1.04 9.33
C SER A 635 -1.77 -1.91 10.57
N VAL A 636 -0.53 -2.09 11.01
CA VAL A 636 -0.19 -2.84 12.23
C VAL A 636 0.30 -1.85 13.28
N VAL A 637 -0.34 -1.82 14.44
CA VAL A 637 0.05 -0.98 15.58
C VAL A 637 1.29 -1.58 16.24
N ILE A 638 2.31 -0.75 16.48
CA ILE A 638 3.54 -1.11 17.16
C ILE A 638 3.47 -0.61 18.61
N PRO A 639 3.57 -1.48 19.63
CA PRO A 639 3.67 -1.08 21.03
C PRO A 639 5.07 -0.50 21.33
N TYR A 640 5.37 0.67 20.75
CA TYR A 640 6.69 1.27 20.77
C TYR A 640 7.05 1.93 22.12
N ASP A 641 6.06 2.45 22.84
CA ASP A 641 6.24 3.06 24.16
C ASP A 641 5.04 2.77 25.07
N SER A 642 5.18 3.17 26.34
CA SER A 642 4.17 2.98 27.38
C SER A 642 2.79 3.57 27.02
N TYR A 643 2.76 4.68 26.27
CA TYR A 643 1.50 5.28 25.82
C TYR A 643 0.77 4.38 24.81
N ALA A 644 1.47 3.87 23.80
CA ALA A 644 0.89 2.96 22.81
C ALA A 644 0.35 1.68 23.45
N ILE A 645 1.09 1.14 24.42
CA ILE A 645 0.71 -0.07 25.16
C ILE A 645 -0.55 0.16 25.99
N GLU A 646 -0.61 1.26 26.73
CA GLU A 646 -1.79 1.60 27.52
C GLU A 646 -3.03 1.77 26.64
N GLN A 647 -2.90 2.44 25.50
CA GLN A 647 -4.01 2.58 24.55
C GLN A 647 -4.45 1.23 23.93
N LEU A 648 -3.51 0.32 23.65
CA LEU A 648 -3.85 -1.03 23.18
C LEU A 648 -4.57 -1.86 24.26
N ARG A 649 -4.14 -1.78 25.52
CA ARG A 649 -4.79 -2.47 26.64
C ARG A 649 -6.22 -1.96 26.87
N GLN A 650 -6.41 -0.65 26.84
CA GLN A 650 -7.74 -0.04 26.92
C GLN A 650 -8.62 -0.45 25.73
N ALA A 651 -8.05 -0.53 24.52
CA ALA A 651 -8.77 -1.01 23.34
C ALA A 651 -9.21 -2.47 23.48
N GLN A 652 -8.37 -3.35 24.03
CA GLN A 652 -8.70 -4.77 24.27
C GLN A 652 -9.88 -4.96 25.24
N GLN A 653 -10.03 -4.05 26.21
CA GLN A 653 -11.10 -4.10 27.22
C GLN A 653 -12.36 -3.33 26.81
N SER A 654 -12.33 -2.61 25.70
CA SER A 654 -13.44 -1.76 25.25
C SER A 654 -14.46 -2.53 24.42
N LEU A 655 -15.74 -2.20 24.61
CA LEU A 655 -16.82 -2.62 23.70
C LEU A 655 -16.72 -1.94 22.31
N PHE A 656 -15.93 -0.86 22.19
CA PHE A 656 -15.80 -0.04 20.98
C PHE A 656 -14.32 0.23 20.63
N PRO A 657 -13.52 -0.81 20.32
CA PRO A 657 -12.07 -0.70 20.08
C PRO A 657 -11.71 0.23 18.91
N GLY A 658 -12.62 0.41 17.94
CA GLY A 658 -12.41 1.31 16.80
C GLY A 658 -12.16 2.77 17.17
N THR A 659 -12.61 3.21 18.35
CA THR A 659 -12.39 4.58 18.86
C THR A 659 -10.91 4.88 19.13
N PHE A 660 -10.10 3.85 19.42
CA PHE A 660 -8.67 3.98 19.69
C PHE A 660 -7.82 4.09 18.42
N GLY A 661 -8.37 3.75 17.25
CA GLY A 661 -7.61 3.73 15.99
C GLY A 661 -6.95 5.07 15.65
N ARG A 662 -7.59 6.20 15.99
CA ARG A 662 -6.98 7.53 15.82
C ARG A 662 -5.83 7.77 16.79
N ARG A 663 -5.97 7.39 18.07
CA ARG A 663 -4.91 7.58 19.08
C ARG A 663 -3.66 6.74 18.78
N LEU A 664 -3.87 5.53 18.27
CA LEU A 664 -2.81 4.58 17.92
C LEU A 664 -2.18 4.82 16.55
N GLN A 665 -2.71 5.76 15.77
CA GLN A 665 -2.29 5.99 14.39
C GLN A 665 -0.80 6.31 14.22
N ARG A 666 -0.23 7.13 15.11
CA ARG A 666 1.21 7.48 15.09
C ARG A 666 2.13 6.31 15.44
N TYR A 667 1.54 5.21 15.89
CA TYR A 667 2.22 3.97 16.24
C TYR A 667 2.00 2.88 15.18
N THR A 668 1.37 3.19 14.04
CA THR A 668 1.14 2.20 12.99
C THR A 668 2.28 2.11 11.97
N VAL A 669 2.53 0.90 11.47
CA VAL A 669 3.34 0.62 10.28
C VAL A 669 2.45 -0.06 9.24
N SER A 670 2.52 0.42 8.00
CA SER A 670 1.78 -0.17 6.87
C SER A 670 2.58 -1.31 6.25
N LEU A 671 2.02 -2.52 6.29
CA LEU A 671 2.64 -3.76 5.82
C LEU A 671 1.89 -4.35 4.63
N HIS A 672 2.61 -4.90 3.67
CA HIS A 672 2.00 -5.64 2.56
C HIS A 672 1.38 -6.95 3.04
N PRO A 673 0.37 -7.51 2.33
CA PRO A 673 -0.29 -8.76 2.74
C PRO A 673 0.69 -9.89 3.07
N LYS A 674 1.75 -10.05 2.27
CA LYS A 674 2.82 -11.04 2.51
C LYS A 674 3.60 -10.83 3.80
N GLU A 675 3.82 -9.58 4.19
CA GLU A 675 4.52 -9.22 5.43
C GLU A 675 3.60 -9.45 6.66
N VAL A 676 2.30 -9.21 6.49
CA VAL A 676 1.27 -9.51 7.50
C VAL A 676 1.13 -11.01 7.71
N GLU A 677 1.01 -11.79 6.63
CA GLU A 677 0.99 -13.25 6.65
C GLU A 677 2.24 -13.81 7.33
N GLN A 678 3.40 -13.20 7.09
CA GLN A 678 4.63 -13.59 7.75
C GLN A 678 4.59 -13.38 9.27
N LEU A 679 4.16 -12.20 9.73
CA LEU A 679 3.99 -11.95 11.17
C LEU A 679 2.95 -12.89 11.80
N GLN A 680 1.89 -13.25 11.06
CA GLN A 680 0.91 -14.25 11.50
C GLN A 680 1.56 -15.64 11.65
N ARG A 681 2.34 -16.09 10.66
CA ARG A 681 3.07 -17.37 10.72
C ARG A 681 4.06 -17.44 11.89
N MET A 682 4.67 -16.30 12.23
CA MET A 682 5.58 -16.19 13.37
C MET A 682 4.84 -16.13 14.73
N GLY A 683 3.51 -16.06 14.74
CA GLY A 683 2.72 -15.87 15.98
C GLY A 683 2.88 -14.46 16.58
N ARG A 684 3.31 -13.48 15.78
CA ARG A 684 3.66 -12.12 16.23
C ARG A 684 2.65 -11.05 15.85
N LEU A 685 1.48 -11.47 15.39
CA LEU A 685 0.39 -10.57 15.03
C LEU A 685 -0.83 -10.84 15.91
N GLY A 686 -1.13 -9.89 16.81
CA GLY A 686 -2.36 -9.87 17.57
C GLY A 686 -3.48 -9.15 16.83
N THR A 687 -4.73 -9.45 17.20
CA THR A 687 -5.93 -8.81 16.65
C THR A 687 -6.88 -8.38 17.76
N ILE A 688 -7.49 -7.20 17.61
CA ILE A 688 -8.56 -6.70 18.48
C ILE A 688 -9.84 -6.65 17.64
N ALA A 689 -10.86 -7.40 18.08
CA ALA A 689 -12.18 -7.48 17.45
C ALA A 689 -12.14 -7.69 15.92
N ASN A 690 -11.14 -8.42 15.39
CA ASN A 690 -10.92 -8.66 13.96
C ASN A 690 -10.84 -7.40 13.08
N THR A 691 -10.51 -6.26 13.68
CA THR A 691 -10.50 -4.96 12.99
C THR A 691 -9.18 -4.19 13.15
N MET A 692 -8.45 -4.41 14.24
CA MET A 692 -7.17 -3.75 14.50
C MET A 692 -6.08 -4.78 14.73
N TYR A 693 -5.02 -4.71 13.94
CA TYR A 693 -3.84 -5.57 14.08
C TYR A 693 -2.75 -4.85 14.89
N TYR A 694 -2.07 -5.58 15.77
CA TYR A 694 -0.94 -5.08 16.54
C TYR A 694 0.20 -6.10 16.59
N LEU A 695 1.42 -5.61 16.79
CA LEU A 695 2.60 -6.46 16.97
C LEU A 695 2.61 -7.01 18.40
N SER A 696 2.64 -8.34 18.55
CA SER A 696 2.62 -9.00 19.86
C SER A 696 3.98 -9.54 20.29
N SER A 697 4.16 -9.77 21.59
CA SER A 697 5.29 -10.56 22.11
C SER A 697 5.19 -12.04 21.67
N PRO A 698 6.25 -12.85 21.86
CA PRO A 698 6.20 -14.30 21.61
C PRO A 698 5.07 -15.02 22.35
N GLU A 699 4.70 -14.52 23.53
CA GLU A 699 3.61 -15.04 24.38
C GLU A 699 2.22 -14.56 23.94
N GLY A 700 2.14 -13.71 22.91
CA GLY A 700 0.88 -13.17 22.37
C GLY A 700 0.36 -11.92 23.09
N GLU A 701 1.11 -11.37 24.03
CA GLU A 701 0.68 -10.23 24.86
C GLU A 701 1.07 -8.86 24.27
N VAL A 702 0.39 -7.80 24.74
CA VAL A 702 0.77 -6.40 24.48
C VAL A 702 1.89 -6.02 25.44
N SER A 703 3.12 -5.94 24.92
CA SER A 703 4.34 -5.75 25.71
C SER A 703 5.38 -4.88 24.99
N GLU A 704 6.28 -4.26 25.77
CA GLU A 704 7.50 -3.60 25.27
C GLU A 704 8.54 -4.61 24.74
N HIS A 705 8.41 -5.90 25.10
CA HIS A 705 9.31 -6.99 24.69
C HIS A 705 9.06 -7.46 23.25
N ILE A 706 9.15 -6.53 22.30
CA ILE A 706 9.14 -6.79 20.85
C ILE A 706 10.52 -6.56 20.21
N GLY A 707 11.55 -6.32 21.02
CA GLY A 707 12.90 -5.93 20.58
C GLY A 707 13.57 -6.90 19.60
N ASP A 708 13.12 -8.16 19.58
CA ASP A 708 13.58 -9.21 18.68
C ASP A 708 13.04 -9.08 17.26
N ILE A 709 11.89 -8.42 17.06
CA ILE A 709 11.27 -8.17 15.75
C ILE A 709 10.99 -6.70 15.44
N TYR A 710 11.20 -5.79 16.39
CA TYR A 710 11.17 -4.35 16.17
C TYR A 710 12.24 -3.67 17.03
N GLY A 711 13.26 -3.12 16.38
CA GLY A 711 14.41 -2.53 17.07
C GLY A 711 14.49 -1.02 16.95
N ASP A 712 15.12 -0.40 17.95
CA ASP A 712 15.38 1.04 17.98
C ASP A 712 16.30 1.52 16.87
N GLU A 713 17.09 0.65 16.23
CA GLU A 713 17.98 1.09 15.15
C GLU A 713 17.30 1.14 13.80
N ILE A 714 16.57 0.07 13.43
CA ILE A 714 16.05 -0.12 12.07
C ILE A 714 14.53 -0.28 11.95
N GLY A 715 13.80 -0.26 13.08
CA GLY A 715 12.36 -0.50 13.12
C GLY A 715 12.02 -1.99 12.99
N LEU A 716 10.92 -2.31 12.31
CA LEU A 716 10.44 -3.69 12.17
C LEU A 716 11.45 -4.57 11.40
N TYR A 717 11.94 -5.61 12.06
CA TYR A 717 12.64 -6.74 11.48
C TYR A 717 11.62 -7.71 10.90
N LEU A 718 11.32 -7.55 9.61
CA LEU A 718 10.77 -8.66 8.85
C LEU A 718 11.94 -9.59 8.53
N GLN A 719 12.29 -10.45 9.51
CA GLN A 719 13.17 -11.58 9.22
C GLN A 719 12.55 -12.30 8.03
N LYS A 720 13.19 -12.33 6.86
CA LYS A 720 13.03 -13.55 6.08
C LYS A 720 13.69 -14.64 6.90
N ASP A 721 13.07 -15.82 6.89
CA ASP A 721 13.70 -17.09 7.25
C ASP A 721 15.21 -16.96 7.07
N GLY A 722 15.96 -17.06 8.18
CA GLY A 722 17.39 -16.79 8.23
C GLY A 722 18.10 -17.36 7.00
N ASP A 723 18.98 -16.58 6.40
CA ASP A 723 19.88 -17.02 5.34
C ASP A 723 19.22 -17.78 4.17
N ASN A 724 18.76 -17.05 3.15
CA ASN A 724 18.51 -17.59 1.79
C ASN A 724 17.77 -18.96 1.73
N VAL A 725 16.59 -19.05 2.34
CA VAL A 725 15.75 -20.25 2.24
C VAL A 725 14.69 -20.02 1.15
N PHE A 726 14.94 -20.57 -0.04
CA PHE A 726 13.94 -20.65 -1.11
C PHE A 726 13.05 -21.87 -0.86
N GLY A 727 11.87 -21.66 -0.27
CA GLY A 727 10.92 -22.73 0.03
C GLY A 727 10.34 -23.39 -1.23
N ILE A 728 10.28 -24.71 -1.20
CA ILE A 728 9.78 -25.61 -2.25
C ILE A 728 8.81 -26.60 -1.61
N THR A 729 7.64 -26.76 -2.24
CA THR A 729 6.63 -27.75 -1.86
C THR A 729 6.41 -28.72 -3.00
N LEU A 730 6.66 -30.01 -2.74
CA LEU A 730 6.59 -31.06 -3.75
C LEU A 730 5.63 -32.17 -3.29
N HIS A 731 4.61 -32.45 -4.09
CA HIS A 731 3.78 -33.63 -3.94
C HIS A 731 4.49 -34.83 -4.56
N VAL A 732 4.58 -35.95 -3.83
CA VAL A 732 5.27 -37.17 -4.27
C VAL A 732 4.41 -38.39 -3.96
N SER A 733 4.22 -39.29 -4.92
CA SER A 733 3.43 -40.52 -4.73
C SER A 733 4.03 -41.73 -5.43
N GLY A 734 3.68 -42.93 -4.97
CA GLY A 734 4.16 -44.19 -5.54
C GLY A 734 3.30 -45.37 -5.10
N ASP A 735 3.29 -46.43 -5.91
CA ASP A 735 2.46 -47.61 -5.64
C ASP A 735 3.02 -48.42 -4.47
N TYR A 736 4.34 -48.40 -4.29
CA TYR A 736 5.06 -49.05 -3.20
C TYR A 736 6.19 -48.17 -2.67
N ALA A 737 6.63 -48.40 -1.44
CA ALA A 737 7.86 -47.81 -0.89
C ALA A 737 8.53 -48.73 0.13
N LEU A 738 9.85 -48.62 0.26
CA LEU A 738 10.61 -49.36 1.26
C LEU A 738 11.72 -48.51 1.84
N PHE A 739 11.43 -47.89 2.98
CA PHE A 739 12.38 -47.11 3.77
C PHE A 739 12.97 -48.03 4.83
N THR A 740 14.04 -48.77 4.50
CA THR A 740 14.55 -49.85 5.37
C THR A 740 14.94 -49.40 6.78
N ARG A 741 14.40 -50.09 7.78
CA ARG A 741 14.80 -50.02 9.19
C ARG A 741 16.16 -50.72 9.43
N PRO A 742 17.22 -50.01 9.86
CA PRO A 742 18.55 -50.60 10.06
C PRO A 742 18.60 -51.74 11.08
N GLU A 743 17.68 -51.74 12.04
CA GLU A 743 17.56 -52.75 13.09
C GLU A 743 17.04 -54.12 12.59
N MET A 744 16.37 -54.17 11.43
CA MET A 744 15.77 -55.39 10.88
C MET A 744 16.68 -56.03 9.81
N LYS A 745 17.79 -56.64 10.24
CA LYS A 745 18.84 -57.16 9.34
C LYS A 745 18.48 -58.43 8.55
N GLY A 746 17.51 -59.22 9.02
CA GLY A 746 17.11 -60.50 8.41
C GLY A 746 16.10 -60.34 7.27
N GLU A 747 15.05 -59.56 7.53
CA GLU A 747 13.98 -59.25 6.57
C GLU A 747 13.85 -57.73 6.42
N ARG A 748 13.65 -57.24 5.20
CA ARG A 748 13.54 -55.80 4.98
C ARG A 748 12.16 -55.31 5.39
N VAL A 749 12.11 -54.50 6.43
CA VAL A 749 10.88 -53.85 6.91
C VAL A 749 11.01 -52.35 6.71
N SER A 750 9.98 -51.74 6.11
CA SER A 750 9.91 -50.29 5.94
C SER A 750 9.66 -49.58 7.27
N TYR A 751 10.16 -48.35 7.41
CA TYR A 751 9.56 -47.35 8.28
C TYR A 751 8.11 -47.10 7.84
N ASP A 752 7.31 -46.63 8.78
CA ASP A 752 5.86 -46.44 8.59
C ASP A 752 5.58 -45.31 7.57
N VAL A 753 6.55 -44.42 7.37
CA VAL A 753 6.47 -43.26 6.47
C VAL A 753 7.85 -42.95 5.86
N MET A 754 7.88 -42.02 4.91
CA MET A 754 9.10 -41.54 4.28
C MET A 754 10.09 -40.95 5.28
N THR A 755 11.37 -41.33 5.16
CA THR A 755 12.46 -40.74 5.94
C THR A 755 12.92 -39.40 5.32
N PRO A 756 13.41 -38.44 6.12
CA PRO A 756 13.97 -37.18 5.59
C PRO A 756 15.08 -37.39 4.55
N SER A 757 15.96 -38.38 4.75
CA SER A 757 16.99 -38.75 3.77
C SER A 757 16.39 -39.19 2.43
N ALA A 758 15.28 -39.95 2.44
CA ALA A 758 14.59 -40.34 1.21
C ALA A 758 13.91 -39.14 0.53
N ALA A 759 13.30 -38.23 1.30
CA ALA A 759 12.72 -36.99 0.78
C ALA A 759 13.80 -36.11 0.11
N ARG A 760 14.96 -35.96 0.75
CA ARG A 760 16.14 -35.28 0.18
C ARG A 760 16.56 -35.92 -1.16
N GLY A 761 16.61 -37.26 -1.21
CA GLY A 761 16.94 -37.99 -2.43
C GLY A 761 15.99 -37.71 -3.60
N VAL A 762 14.70 -37.48 -3.34
CA VAL A 762 13.73 -37.08 -4.38
C VAL A 762 14.03 -35.68 -4.92
N LEU A 763 14.36 -34.72 -4.04
CA LEU A 763 14.74 -33.36 -4.43
C LEU A 763 16.04 -33.35 -5.26
N GLU A 764 17.03 -34.12 -4.84
CA GLU A 764 18.32 -34.27 -5.54
C GLU A 764 18.17 -34.92 -6.92
N ALA A 765 17.25 -35.89 -7.04
CA ALA A 765 16.92 -36.49 -8.32
C ALA A 765 16.39 -35.46 -9.32
N ILE A 766 15.66 -34.44 -8.86
CA ILE A 766 15.19 -33.33 -9.70
C ILE A 766 16.33 -32.35 -9.98
N LEU A 767 17.02 -31.85 -8.96
CA LEU A 767 18.17 -30.97 -9.09
C LEU A 767 19.20 -31.23 -7.99
N TRP A 768 20.40 -31.65 -8.40
CA TRP A 768 21.58 -31.69 -7.55
C TRP A 768 22.70 -30.82 -8.12
N LYS A 769 23.35 -30.03 -7.25
CA LYS A 769 24.56 -29.25 -7.56
C LYS A 769 25.47 -29.21 -6.32
N PRO A 770 26.80 -29.24 -6.48
CA PRO A 770 27.74 -29.14 -5.36
C PRO A 770 27.58 -27.86 -4.52
N ALA A 771 27.12 -26.77 -5.17
CA ALA A 771 26.92 -25.46 -4.56
C ALA A 771 25.66 -25.35 -3.69
N ILE A 772 24.79 -26.37 -3.64
CA ILE A 772 23.57 -26.36 -2.83
C ILE A 772 23.45 -27.63 -1.99
N LYS A 773 22.82 -27.50 -0.82
CA LYS A 773 22.47 -28.61 0.06
C LYS A 773 20.98 -28.56 0.37
N TRP A 774 20.25 -29.62 0.03
CA TRP A 774 18.82 -29.72 0.33
C TRP A 774 18.58 -29.99 1.82
N VAL A 775 17.64 -29.25 2.40
CA VAL A 775 17.16 -29.36 3.76
C VAL A 775 15.66 -29.61 3.71
N VAL A 776 15.22 -30.75 4.26
CA VAL A 776 13.81 -31.10 4.36
C VAL A 776 13.27 -30.50 5.65
N ASP A 777 12.27 -29.64 5.56
CA ASP A 777 11.68 -28.95 6.70
C ASP A 777 10.54 -29.77 7.31
N ARG A 778 9.62 -30.25 6.45
CA ARG A 778 8.43 -31.00 6.87
C ARG A 778 8.04 -32.05 5.85
N ILE A 779 7.45 -33.14 6.35
CA ILE A 779 6.85 -34.20 5.53
C ILE A 779 5.39 -34.34 5.94
N THR A 780 4.46 -34.12 5.01
CA THR A 780 3.02 -34.40 5.23
C THR A 780 2.67 -35.76 4.65
N VAL A 781 2.05 -36.64 5.44
CA VAL A 781 1.61 -37.97 5.00
C VAL A 781 0.16 -37.88 4.51
N LEU A 782 -0.10 -38.19 3.24
CA LEU A 782 -1.42 -37.97 2.64
C LEU A 782 -2.34 -39.18 2.73
N ASN A 783 -1.80 -40.38 2.49
CA ASN A 783 -2.56 -41.62 2.43
C ASN A 783 -2.41 -42.42 3.74
N PRO A 784 -3.35 -43.35 4.04
CA PRO A 784 -3.20 -44.27 5.16
C PRO A 784 -1.93 -45.12 5.03
N ILE A 785 -1.29 -45.39 6.17
CA ILE A 785 -0.12 -46.25 6.30
C ILE A 785 -0.57 -47.70 6.18
N GLU A 786 -0.30 -48.29 5.01
CA GLU A 786 -0.64 -49.68 4.70
C GLU A 786 0.62 -50.46 4.30
N PHE A 787 0.75 -51.67 4.84
CA PHE A 787 1.87 -52.57 4.54
C PHE A 787 1.42 -53.73 3.66
N GLU A 788 2.29 -54.13 2.74
CA GLU A 788 2.14 -55.32 1.90
C GLU A 788 3.43 -56.16 1.97
N SER A 789 3.30 -57.48 2.08
CA SER A 789 4.43 -58.39 2.06
C SER A 789 4.70 -58.85 0.64
N ILE A 790 5.90 -58.59 0.14
CA ILE A 790 6.33 -59.04 -1.18
C ILE A 790 7.53 -59.97 -1.07
N ARG A 791 7.62 -60.98 -1.95
CA ARG A 791 8.82 -61.81 -2.09
C ARG A 791 9.69 -61.28 -3.21
N ARG A 792 10.97 -61.06 -2.93
CA ARG A 792 11.95 -60.54 -3.87
C ARG A 792 13.06 -61.56 -4.09
N ASN A 793 13.52 -61.67 -5.33
CA ASN A 793 14.76 -62.37 -5.64
C ASN A 793 15.92 -61.39 -5.42
N GLU A 794 16.72 -61.62 -4.38
CA GLU A 794 17.91 -60.83 -4.07
C GLU A 794 19.18 -61.67 -4.31
N VAL A 795 20.31 -61.00 -4.53
CA VAL A 795 21.61 -61.69 -4.60
C VAL A 795 22.00 -62.13 -3.18
N GLY A 796 22.32 -63.41 -3.00
CA GLY A 796 22.51 -64.02 -1.69
C GLY A 796 23.78 -63.59 -0.96
N SER A 797 24.84 -63.28 -1.70
CA SER A 797 26.12 -62.79 -1.17
C SER A 797 26.70 -61.66 -2.03
N LYS A 798 27.79 -61.03 -1.56
CA LYS A 798 28.57 -60.06 -2.33
C LYS A 798 29.99 -60.57 -2.43
N VAL A 799 30.68 -60.32 -3.55
CA VAL A 799 32.11 -60.62 -3.69
C VAL A 799 32.89 -59.97 -2.53
N PRO A 800 33.57 -60.74 -1.66
CA PRO A 800 34.29 -60.18 -0.53
C PRO A 800 35.44 -59.26 -0.97
N PRO A 801 35.67 -58.12 -0.32
CA PRO A 801 36.78 -57.21 -0.65
C PRO A 801 38.16 -57.86 -0.62
N ARG A 802 38.32 -58.95 0.14
CA ARG A 802 39.55 -59.75 0.20
C ARG A 802 39.85 -60.46 -1.11
N ILE A 803 38.82 -60.95 -1.83
CA ILE A 803 38.98 -61.58 -3.15
C ILE A 803 39.44 -60.52 -4.15
N VAL A 804 38.82 -59.33 -4.11
CA VAL A 804 39.23 -58.18 -4.94
C VAL A 804 40.69 -57.81 -4.66
N SER A 805 41.09 -57.73 -3.39
CA SER A 805 42.47 -57.42 -3.00
C SER A 805 43.47 -58.49 -3.45
N ALA A 806 43.08 -59.78 -3.42
CA ALA A 806 43.92 -60.88 -3.89
C ALA A 806 44.10 -60.85 -5.42
N ALA A 807 43.03 -60.55 -6.17
CA ALA A 807 43.10 -60.35 -7.62
C ALA A 807 44.02 -59.19 -7.99
N MET A 808 43.90 -58.05 -7.29
CA MET A 808 44.78 -56.89 -7.47
C MET A 808 46.25 -57.22 -7.16
N GLY A 809 46.51 -58.20 -6.29
CA GLY A 809 47.83 -58.74 -5.99
C GLY A 809 48.34 -59.80 -6.96
N GLY A 810 47.62 -60.07 -8.06
CA GLY A 810 48.00 -61.04 -9.10
C GLY A 810 47.54 -62.47 -8.87
N ALA A 811 46.72 -62.75 -7.85
CA ALA A 811 46.15 -64.07 -7.64
C ALA A 811 45.06 -64.38 -8.68
N SER A 812 45.05 -65.60 -9.22
CA SER A 812 43.96 -66.09 -10.07
C SER A 812 42.75 -66.42 -9.20
N VAL A 813 41.87 -65.44 -9.03
CA VAL A 813 40.64 -65.57 -8.25
C VAL A 813 39.47 -65.06 -9.07
N ASP A 814 38.30 -65.63 -8.80
CA ASP A 814 37.10 -65.25 -9.53
C ASP A 814 36.51 -63.93 -9.00
N LEU A 815 36.35 -62.95 -9.90
CA LEU A 815 35.80 -61.63 -9.61
C LEU A 815 34.36 -61.45 -10.12
N HIS A 816 33.79 -62.46 -10.78
CA HIS A 816 32.42 -62.42 -11.24
C HIS A 816 31.50 -63.19 -10.29
N GLN A 817 30.27 -62.72 -10.18
CA GLN A 817 29.21 -63.42 -9.46
C GLN A 817 27.99 -63.38 -10.37
N TYR A 818 27.50 -64.55 -10.77
CA TYR A 818 26.31 -64.64 -11.59
C TYR A 818 25.07 -64.50 -10.70
N PRO A 819 24.26 -63.44 -10.85
CA PRO A 819 23.06 -63.28 -10.04
C PRO A 819 22.03 -64.38 -10.26
N SER A 820 22.18 -65.26 -11.26
CA SER A 820 21.34 -66.44 -11.46
C SER A 820 21.71 -67.62 -10.56
N GLU A 821 22.97 -67.71 -10.13
CA GLU A 821 23.52 -68.85 -9.39
C GLU A 821 23.50 -68.61 -7.87
N ASP A 822 23.43 -67.35 -7.43
CA ASP A 822 23.33 -66.95 -6.02
C ASP A 822 22.11 -66.05 -5.79
N ARG A 823 20.90 -66.63 -5.95
CA ARG A 823 19.63 -65.97 -5.62
C ARG A 823 19.09 -66.47 -4.31
N GLN A 824 18.64 -65.54 -3.47
CA GLN A 824 17.84 -65.84 -2.30
C GLN A 824 16.49 -65.14 -2.42
N GLN A 825 15.41 -65.87 -2.15
CA GLN A 825 14.11 -65.24 -1.96
C GLN A 825 14.03 -64.68 -0.55
N ARG A 826 13.77 -63.38 -0.45
CA ARG A 826 13.55 -62.71 0.84
C ARG A 826 12.18 -62.05 0.84
N SER A 827 11.49 -62.19 1.96
CA SER A 827 10.28 -61.43 2.21
C SER A 827 10.66 -59.99 2.57
N SER A 828 9.90 -59.03 2.05
CA SER A 828 10.02 -57.62 2.42
C SER A 828 8.64 -57.09 2.77
N LEU A 829 8.54 -56.40 3.91
CA LEU A 829 7.34 -55.69 4.29
C LEU A 829 7.47 -54.24 3.80
N VAL A 830 6.76 -53.94 2.71
CA VAL A 830 6.80 -52.65 2.01
C VAL A 830 5.54 -51.84 2.30
N LEU A 831 5.61 -50.52 2.16
CA LEU A 831 4.42 -49.68 2.17
C LEU A 831 3.72 -49.74 0.81
N ARG A 832 2.39 -49.60 0.80
CA ARG A 832 1.55 -49.56 -0.41
C ARG A 832 0.84 -48.22 -0.55
N ASN A 833 0.63 -47.77 -1.78
CA ASN A 833 -0.17 -46.59 -2.14
C ASN A 833 0.22 -45.33 -1.34
N VAL A 834 1.50 -45.01 -1.35
CA VAL A 834 2.03 -43.92 -0.54
C VAL A 834 1.95 -42.58 -1.27
N ALA A 835 1.65 -41.52 -0.52
CA ALA A 835 1.66 -40.15 -1.02
C ALA A 835 2.09 -39.18 0.09
N TYR A 836 2.94 -38.22 -0.26
CA TYR A 836 3.58 -37.29 0.66
C TYR A 836 3.64 -35.88 0.06
N ILE A 837 3.66 -34.87 0.94
CA ILE A 837 4.11 -33.51 0.60
C ILE A 837 5.45 -33.28 1.28
N ILE A 838 6.44 -32.88 0.50
CA ILE A 838 7.77 -32.51 0.98
C ILE A 838 7.85 -30.98 0.95
N ASP A 839 7.94 -30.36 2.12
CA ASP A 839 8.32 -28.96 2.26
C ASP A 839 9.82 -28.91 2.55
N ALA A 840 10.57 -28.19 1.72
CA ALA A 840 12.01 -28.15 1.77
C ALA A 840 12.58 -26.82 1.27
N HIS A 841 13.85 -26.60 1.58
CA HIS A 841 14.67 -25.55 0.98
C HIS A 841 16.05 -26.07 0.65
N PHE A 842 16.89 -25.21 0.09
CA PHE A 842 18.31 -25.49 -0.02
C PHE A 842 19.13 -24.37 0.60
N GLU A 843 20.23 -24.76 1.23
CA GLU A 843 21.28 -23.88 1.72
C GLU A 843 22.40 -23.82 0.68
N MET A 844 23.10 -22.68 0.59
CA MET A 844 24.26 -22.54 -0.28
C MET A 844 25.49 -23.14 0.40
N ASN A 845 26.27 -23.93 -0.34
CA ASN A 845 27.53 -24.45 0.15
C ASN A 845 28.65 -23.43 -0.06
N SER A 846 29.07 -22.74 1.01
CA SER A 846 30.09 -21.69 0.98
C SER A 846 31.44 -22.16 0.42
N ASP A 847 31.75 -23.45 0.56
CA ASP A 847 33.08 -23.98 0.22
C ASP A 847 33.24 -24.25 -1.28
N VAL A 848 32.14 -24.26 -2.05
CA VAL A 848 32.11 -24.69 -3.46
C VAL A 848 31.35 -23.70 -4.38
N ILE A 849 30.93 -22.55 -3.85
CA ILE A 849 30.13 -21.57 -4.59
C ILE A 849 30.98 -20.79 -5.62
N GLY A 850 30.58 -20.77 -6.90
CA GLY A 850 31.21 -19.94 -7.92
C GLY A 850 30.64 -18.50 -7.96
N GLU A 851 31.37 -17.55 -8.56
CA GLU A 851 30.96 -16.13 -8.64
C GLU A 851 29.58 -15.89 -9.31
N THR A 852 29.10 -16.83 -10.11
CA THR A 852 27.80 -16.75 -10.82
C THR A 852 26.71 -17.65 -10.22
N ASP A 853 27.00 -18.32 -9.10
CA ASP A 853 26.07 -19.20 -8.42
C ASP A 853 25.28 -18.42 -7.38
N THR A 854 24.03 -18.11 -7.74
CA THR A 854 23.09 -17.44 -6.84
C THR A 854 22.00 -18.41 -6.42
N PRO A 855 21.45 -18.25 -5.21
CA PRO A 855 20.27 -18.99 -4.78
C PRO A 855 19.10 -18.87 -5.78
N GLU A 856 18.82 -17.67 -6.32
CA GLU A 856 17.76 -17.45 -7.29
C GLU A 856 17.94 -18.30 -8.56
N LYS A 857 19.19 -18.46 -9.02
CA LYS A 857 19.50 -19.30 -10.18
C LYS A 857 19.10 -20.75 -9.90
N PHE A 858 19.51 -21.32 -8.76
CA PHE A 858 19.20 -22.71 -8.42
C PHE A 858 17.71 -22.92 -8.13
N TYR A 859 17.05 -21.98 -7.46
CA TYR A 859 15.61 -22.02 -7.24
C TYR A 859 14.83 -22.04 -8.56
N ASN A 860 15.12 -21.10 -9.47
CA ASN A 860 14.44 -21.05 -10.76
C ASN A 860 14.77 -22.29 -11.63
N MET A 861 15.99 -22.84 -11.51
CA MET A 861 16.35 -24.10 -12.16
C MET A 861 15.51 -25.26 -11.64
N PHE A 862 15.31 -25.36 -10.32
CA PHE A 862 14.47 -26.39 -9.71
C PHE A 862 13.02 -26.23 -10.17
N LEU A 863 12.40 -25.06 -10.00
CA LEU A 863 11.00 -24.82 -10.39
C LEU A 863 10.74 -25.18 -11.85
N ARG A 864 11.63 -24.76 -12.75
CA ARG A 864 11.50 -25.07 -14.18
C ARG A 864 11.55 -26.59 -14.45
N ARG A 865 12.40 -27.31 -13.74
CA ARG A 865 12.54 -28.76 -13.90
C ARG A 865 11.35 -29.49 -13.30
N ALA A 866 10.93 -29.11 -12.09
CA ALA A 866 9.78 -29.67 -11.40
C ALA A 866 8.48 -29.49 -12.21
N ARG A 867 8.18 -28.28 -12.69
CA ARG A 867 7.01 -28.00 -13.55
C ARG A 867 6.98 -28.83 -14.85
N ARG A 868 8.14 -29.23 -15.35
CA ARG A 868 8.27 -30.02 -16.59
C ARG A 868 8.43 -31.51 -16.33
N GLY A 869 8.38 -31.96 -15.08
CA GLY A 869 8.65 -33.36 -14.72
C GLY A 869 10.09 -33.81 -15.04
N GLN A 870 11.05 -32.89 -15.12
CA GLN A 870 12.44 -33.19 -15.48
C GLN A 870 13.27 -33.59 -14.26
N CYS A 871 14.00 -34.69 -14.37
CA CYS A 871 14.91 -35.21 -13.36
C CYS A 871 16.25 -35.66 -13.98
N PHE A 872 17.32 -35.76 -13.18
CA PHE A 872 18.61 -36.33 -13.59
C PHE A 872 18.54 -37.85 -13.67
N HIS A 873 17.87 -38.45 -12.71
CA HIS A 873 17.44 -39.84 -12.72
C HIS A 873 16.01 -39.90 -12.18
N HIS A 874 15.26 -40.95 -12.50
CA HIS A 874 13.91 -41.08 -11.99
C HIS A 874 13.94 -41.13 -10.44
N PRO A 875 13.12 -40.32 -9.74
CA PRO A 875 13.02 -40.39 -8.29
C PRO A 875 12.40 -41.72 -7.84
N TYR A 876 12.72 -42.17 -6.64
CA TYR A 876 12.24 -43.45 -6.10
C TYR A 876 12.04 -43.38 -4.58
N LEU A 877 11.18 -44.25 -4.05
CA LEU A 877 10.77 -44.26 -2.64
C LEU A 877 11.53 -45.34 -1.87
N GLY A 878 12.73 -44.96 -1.41
CA GLY A 878 13.62 -45.78 -0.60
C GLY A 878 14.47 -46.76 -1.42
N CYS A 879 13.84 -47.67 -2.18
CA CYS A 879 14.52 -48.58 -3.09
C CYS A 879 14.27 -48.21 -4.56
N ARG A 880 15.26 -48.43 -5.45
CA ARG A 880 15.20 -48.03 -6.87
C ARG A 880 14.08 -48.70 -7.66
N GLU A 881 13.59 -49.86 -7.22
CA GLU A 881 12.47 -50.54 -7.87
C GLU A 881 11.12 -49.84 -7.64
N PHE A 882 11.04 -48.94 -6.65
CA PHE A 882 9.82 -48.22 -6.28
C PHE A 882 9.86 -46.81 -6.84
N ALA A 883 9.53 -46.68 -8.12
CA ALA A 883 9.49 -45.41 -8.83
C ALA A 883 8.52 -44.40 -8.18
N ALA A 884 8.93 -43.14 -8.08
CA ALA A 884 8.13 -42.07 -7.50
C ALA A 884 7.66 -41.09 -8.58
N ARG A 885 6.37 -40.74 -8.53
CA ARG A 885 5.78 -39.64 -9.27
C ARG A 885 5.89 -38.37 -8.43
N PHE A 886 6.14 -37.23 -9.06
CA PHE A 886 6.20 -35.94 -8.37
C PHE A 886 5.49 -34.82 -9.13
N GLU A 887 4.99 -33.85 -8.38
CA GLU A 887 4.34 -32.65 -8.89
C GLU A 887 4.68 -31.44 -7.98
N LEU A 888 4.94 -30.29 -8.59
CA LEU A 888 5.23 -29.06 -7.86
C LEU A 888 3.91 -28.42 -7.39
N ILE A 889 3.79 -28.09 -6.11
CA ILE A 889 2.68 -27.30 -5.58
C ILE A 889 3.14 -25.85 -5.49
N GLU A 890 2.45 -24.96 -6.21
CA GLU A 890 2.78 -23.52 -6.25
C GLU A 890 1.77 -22.63 -5.52
N ASP A 891 0.57 -23.17 -5.28
CA ASP A 891 -0.52 -22.49 -4.59
C ASP A 891 -0.96 -23.33 -3.39
N ASP A 892 -0.86 -22.76 -2.18
CA ASP A 892 -1.27 -23.44 -0.95
C ASP A 892 -2.76 -23.82 -0.97
N ALA A 893 -3.60 -23.13 -1.76
CA ALA A 893 -5.00 -23.51 -1.94
C ALA A 893 -5.19 -24.87 -2.66
N GLN A 894 -4.15 -25.36 -3.34
CA GLN A 894 -4.14 -26.65 -4.03
C GLN A 894 -3.54 -27.77 -3.18
N ARG A 895 -3.12 -27.48 -1.94
CA ARG A 895 -2.47 -28.46 -1.06
C ARG A 895 -3.46 -29.55 -0.63
N PRO A 896 -3.20 -30.84 -0.95
CA PRO A 896 -4.07 -31.92 -0.51
C PRO A 896 -4.15 -32.02 1.01
N VAL A 897 -5.35 -32.32 1.53
CA VAL A 897 -5.56 -32.55 2.96
C VAL A 897 -5.06 -33.95 3.33
N SER A 898 -4.30 -34.04 4.41
CA SER A 898 -3.81 -35.31 4.93
C SER A 898 -4.97 -36.19 5.45
N HIS A 899 -4.92 -37.50 5.16
CA HIS A 899 -5.78 -38.49 5.84
C HIS A 899 -5.70 -38.37 7.37
N TYR A 900 -4.53 -38.00 7.90
CA TYR A 900 -4.25 -37.89 9.32
C TYR A 900 -4.49 -36.49 9.91
N ALA A 901 -5.11 -35.57 9.17
CA ALA A 901 -5.36 -34.19 9.63
C ALA A 901 -6.18 -34.10 10.93
N HIS A 902 -6.98 -35.13 11.23
CA HIS A 902 -7.81 -35.23 12.43
C HIS A 902 -7.09 -35.87 13.63
N ILE A 903 -5.90 -36.45 13.44
CA ILE A 903 -5.10 -37.05 14.51
C ILE A 903 -4.22 -35.98 15.14
N HIS A 904 -4.42 -35.69 16.44
CA HIS A 904 -3.63 -34.68 17.15
C HIS A 904 -2.13 -35.03 17.15
N GLU A 905 -1.79 -36.27 17.49
CA GLU A 905 -0.40 -36.73 17.62
C GLU A 905 -0.30 -38.25 17.49
N MET A 906 0.72 -38.75 16.77
CA MET A 906 1.06 -40.15 16.58
C MET A 906 2.59 -40.31 16.65
N ASP A 907 3.09 -41.04 17.65
CA ASP A 907 4.52 -41.37 17.77
C ASP A 907 4.89 -42.46 16.74
N LEU A 908 5.88 -42.16 15.89
CA LEU A 908 6.39 -43.07 14.86
C LEU A 908 7.73 -43.72 15.28
N GLY A 909 8.18 -43.43 16.51
CA GLY A 909 9.41 -43.96 17.07
C GLY A 909 10.68 -43.34 16.48
N TRP A 910 11.80 -44.02 16.66
CA TRP A 910 13.09 -43.58 16.13
C TRP A 910 13.17 -43.82 14.62
N MET A 911 13.51 -42.77 13.88
CA MET A 911 13.58 -42.77 12.43
C MET A 911 14.93 -42.26 11.96
N LEU A 912 15.47 -42.85 10.89
CA LEU A 912 16.69 -42.35 10.25
C LEU A 912 16.42 -40.95 9.67
N LYS A 913 17.17 -39.96 10.13
CA LYS A 913 17.19 -38.60 9.59
C LYS A 913 18.07 -38.53 8.36
N ASP A 914 19.35 -38.84 8.50
CA ASP A 914 20.34 -38.84 7.42
C ASP A 914 21.57 -39.69 7.75
N ILE A 915 22.49 -39.85 6.80
CA ILE A 915 23.77 -40.54 6.98
C ILE A 915 24.91 -39.55 6.70
N GLU A 916 25.73 -39.27 7.70
CA GLU A 916 26.89 -38.39 7.59
C GLU A 916 28.15 -39.21 7.24
N TYR A 917 28.85 -38.80 6.19
CA TYR A 917 30.10 -39.43 5.76
C TYR A 917 31.26 -38.50 6.11
N LYS A 918 32.10 -38.89 7.07
CA LYS A 918 33.29 -38.12 7.49
C LYS A 918 34.56 -38.80 6.99
N GLU A 919 35.50 -38.02 6.48
CA GLU A 919 36.83 -38.55 6.16
C GLU A 919 37.64 -38.76 7.44
N GLN A 920 38.12 -39.98 7.66
CA GLN A 920 39.11 -40.32 8.69
C GLN A 920 40.37 -40.86 8.02
N ARG A 921 41.53 -40.27 8.32
CA ARG A 921 42.82 -40.83 7.94
C ARG A 921 43.23 -41.89 8.95
N SER A 922 43.42 -43.13 8.49
CA SER A 922 44.02 -44.20 9.30
C SER A 922 45.12 -44.89 8.50
N LYS A 923 46.36 -44.88 9.02
CA LYS A 923 47.56 -45.53 8.45
C LYS A 923 47.69 -45.32 6.93
N ASP A 924 47.79 -44.06 6.50
CA ASP A 924 47.96 -43.63 5.10
C ASP A 924 46.85 -44.06 4.12
N LYS A 925 45.68 -44.47 4.62
CA LYS A 925 44.47 -44.71 3.81
C LYS A 925 43.34 -43.78 4.25
N LEU A 926 42.66 -43.19 3.27
CA LEU A 926 41.38 -42.51 3.48
C LEU A 926 40.34 -43.58 3.84
N VAL A 927 39.74 -43.47 5.02
CA VAL A 927 38.63 -44.31 5.46
C VAL A 927 37.45 -43.40 5.75
N TYR A 928 36.29 -43.65 5.13
CA TYR A 928 35.08 -42.87 5.43
C TYR A 928 34.39 -43.46 6.66
N ALA A 929 34.30 -42.69 7.74
CA ALA A 929 33.45 -42.99 8.87
C ALA A 929 31.99 -42.66 8.49
N VAL A 930 31.11 -43.66 8.61
CA VAL A 930 29.68 -43.52 8.32
C VAL A 930 28.94 -43.40 9.64
N GLN A 931 28.34 -42.24 9.91
CA GLN A 931 27.59 -41.97 11.12
C GLN A 931 26.10 -41.79 10.79
N PRO A 932 25.22 -42.76 11.12
CA PRO A 932 23.79 -42.60 10.95
C PRO A 932 23.23 -41.63 12.00
N GLN A 933 22.36 -40.72 11.58
CA GLN A 933 21.68 -39.76 12.44
C GLN A 933 20.21 -40.16 12.59
N PHE A 934 19.72 -40.27 13.83
CA PHE A 934 18.34 -40.64 14.12
C PHE A 934 17.62 -39.53 14.88
N PHE A 935 16.31 -39.46 14.73
CA PHE A 935 15.46 -38.59 15.52
C PHE A 935 14.19 -39.32 15.94
N ARG A 936 13.59 -38.92 17.05
CA ARG A 936 12.28 -39.43 17.44
C ARG A 936 11.22 -38.71 16.62
N SER A 937 10.58 -39.45 15.72
CA SER A 937 9.62 -38.92 14.78
C SER A 937 8.22 -38.94 15.38
N THR A 938 7.52 -37.81 15.29
CA THR A 938 6.14 -37.68 15.75
C THR A 938 5.34 -36.97 14.68
N MET A 939 4.21 -37.56 14.31
CA MET A 939 3.30 -37.01 13.32
C MET A 939 2.14 -36.30 14.03
N ARG A 940 1.95 -35.01 13.75
CA ARG A 940 0.86 -34.18 14.30
C ARG A 940 -0.01 -33.69 13.16
N GLN A 941 -1.29 -34.03 13.17
CA GLN A 941 -2.24 -33.69 12.10
C GLN A 941 -1.73 -34.10 10.70
N GLY A 942 -1.04 -35.24 10.63
CA GLY A 942 -0.44 -35.74 9.39
C GLY A 942 0.89 -35.11 8.99
N ILE A 943 1.45 -34.21 9.78
CA ILE A 943 2.69 -33.49 9.51
C ILE A 943 3.79 -33.99 10.44
N ILE A 944 4.95 -34.28 9.88
CA ILE A 944 6.19 -34.61 10.58
C ILE A 944 7.14 -33.43 10.38
N GLU A 945 7.47 -32.73 11.46
CA GLU A 945 8.49 -31.69 11.43
C GLU A 945 9.89 -32.32 11.59
N VAL A 946 10.82 -31.95 10.72
CA VAL A 946 12.17 -32.50 10.74
C VAL A 946 13.07 -31.59 11.59
N PRO A 947 13.62 -32.06 12.72
CA PRO A 947 14.44 -31.23 13.58
C PRO A 947 15.80 -30.91 12.95
N ARG A 948 16.27 -29.66 13.10
CA ARG A 948 17.61 -29.23 12.62
C ARG A 948 18.73 -29.87 13.44
N GLU A 949 18.59 -29.89 14.76
CA GLU A 949 19.52 -30.53 15.68
C GLU A 949 19.18 -32.02 15.88
N VAL A 950 20.20 -32.85 16.11
CA VAL A 950 20.06 -34.31 16.29
C VAL A 950 20.44 -34.64 17.73
N PHE A 951 19.67 -35.49 18.38
CA PHE A 951 20.10 -36.12 19.63
C PHE A 951 21.10 -37.22 19.29
N ILE A 952 22.33 -37.10 19.78
CA ILE A 952 23.41 -38.09 19.62
C ILE A 952 23.06 -39.37 20.36
#